data_AF-D0MWH7-F1
#
_entry.id   AF-D0MWH7-F1
#
_cell.length_a   1.000
_cell.length_b   1.000
_cell.length_c   1.000
_cell.angle_alpha   90.00
_cell.angle_beta   90.00
_cell.angle_gamma   90.00
#
_symmetry.space_group_name_H-M   'P 1'
#
loop_
_entity.id
_entity.type
_entity.pdbx_description
1 polymer ?
#
loop_
_entity_poly.entity_id
_entity_poly.type
_entity_poly.pdbx_seq_one_letter_code
_entity_poly.pdbx_strand_id
1 'polypeptide(L)'
;MSYRGMNPNAEIVSKSQALMVNVSASKGLQGVLKSNLGPRGTLKMLVGGAGQIKLTKDGNVLLHEMQIQHPTAALIARAATAQDDVTGDGTTSTVLFIGELLKQAERFLADGLHPRILSEGFELAKDEALRVLDGIKVTPEDILKDRELLCSVARTSLRTKLDQKLADQLTEIITDAVLTIAVPERPIDLHMIEIMHMMHQSSSDTRLVKGLVLDHGSRHPDMPTSLENCYIMTCNVSLEYEKSEVNSGFFYNSADQREKMVEAERKFTDDKVRQIIELKREVCTEENKKSFVIINQKGIDPLSLDMLAKEGILALRRAKRRNMERITLACGGMPINSTDDMDESMLGYAGKVYEQTLGEERYTFVEDVQHPKSCTILIKGPNEHTIAQIKDAIRDGVRAVNNAVEDKGVVPGAAAFELTAHEALNKFKGTVKGRAKLGVQAFSDALLVIPKVLAENSGLDVQDTLIAVQEEHQNSGMPVGIDLFSGEPMLPEQEGIWDNYRVKRQFIHLATTLASQLLLVDEVMRAGKQMGGGVVEAVGIRSSACNTATALACKDTASVRSIAVGHGHARPKQGGGRMSFGKTNYRAGGTRGGADQFKWEDVKNDKYRENYLGHSVQAPVGRWQKGKDLTWYAKANKSQRAEALQSELELAKQRDEDLMNEALGIAPKKRREPVEALSSFEMKELLKRGEAERDGLDVERVEGLGAAPVEAEGFETGPKRTLAERYRDQLASGKADTTYALPGTINTQMTESEAKAARKEARKADKAAKKLKKKERKKEKKAKRRHSDEEDDDNRRRSHYKDEERQARSRSPSLPRRGRDATERSHRYRSRSRSPADRHRRSSPSPSSPSLIFSIP
;
A
#
# COMPACT_ATOMS: atom_id res chain seq x y z
N MET A 1 3.42 -13.87 40.02
CA MET A 1 2.50 -12.72 39.90
C MET A 1 1.65 -12.96 38.67
N SER A 2 0.35 -12.64 38.68
CA SER A 2 -0.44 -12.62 37.45
C SER A 2 -0.05 -11.40 36.61
N TYR A 3 0.04 -11.55 35.28
CA TYR A 3 0.46 -10.47 34.38
C TYR A 3 -0.45 -9.24 34.42
N ARG A 4 -1.75 -9.42 34.74
CA ARG A 4 -2.69 -8.31 35.04
C ARG A 4 -2.24 -7.40 36.19
N GLY A 5 -1.42 -7.90 37.11
CA GLY A 5 -0.80 -7.11 38.18
C GLY A 5 0.38 -6.24 37.70
N MET A 6 0.96 -6.53 36.54
CA MET A 6 2.03 -5.73 35.91
C MET A 6 1.46 -4.71 34.92
N ASN A 7 0.43 -5.07 34.17
CA ASN A 7 -0.30 -4.16 33.28
C ASN A 7 -1.81 -4.46 33.32
N PRO A 8 -2.65 -3.58 33.89
CA PRO A 8 -4.09 -3.81 33.97
C PRO A 8 -4.79 -3.76 32.60
N ASN A 9 -4.17 -3.12 31.60
CA ASN A 9 -4.72 -2.96 30.25
C ASN A 9 -4.23 -4.04 29.27
N ALA A 10 -3.51 -5.07 29.73
CA ALA A 10 -3.06 -6.16 28.87
C ALA A 10 -4.20 -7.16 28.61
N GLU A 11 -4.54 -7.35 27.33
CA GLU A 11 -5.41 -8.44 26.90
C GLU A 11 -4.56 -9.72 26.85
N ILE A 12 -5.02 -10.78 27.50
CA ILE A 12 -4.29 -12.05 27.63
C ILE A 12 -5.26 -13.20 27.38
N VAL A 13 -4.89 -14.08 26.46
CA VAL A 13 -5.59 -15.34 26.17
C VAL A 13 -4.80 -16.48 26.83
N SER A 14 -5.48 -17.24 27.69
CA SER A 14 -4.87 -18.31 28.51
C SER A 14 -4.62 -19.61 27.75
N LYS A 15 -3.76 -20.50 28.27
CA LYS A 15 -3.27 -21.75 27.62
C LYS A 15 -4.23 -22.47 26.68
N SER A 16 -5.34 -23.00 27.20
CA SER A 16 -6.30 -23.75 26.36
C SER A 16 -7.01 -22.85 25.35
N GLN A 17 -7.34 -21.62 25.77
CA GLN A 17 -8.04 -20.64 24.94
C GLN A 17 -7.16 -20.14 23.79
N ALA A 18 -5.84 -20.00 23.97
CA ALA A 18 -4.91 -19.59 22.94
C ALA A 18 -4.84 -20.61 21.79
N LEU A 19 -4.78 -21.90 22.14
CA LEU A 19 -4.84 -22.99 21.17
C LEU A 19 -6.16 -22.99 20.39
N MET A 20 -7.30 -22.88 21.08
CA MET A 20 -8.62 -22.79 20.42
C MET A 20 -8.74 -21.57 19.49
N VAL A 21 -8.21 -20.42 19.90
CA VAL A 21 -8.18 -19.21 19.06
C VAL A 21 -7.30 -19.40 17.83
N ASN A 22 -6.12 -20.02 17.97
CA ASN A 22 -5.23 -20.34 16.85
C ASN A 22 -5.88 -21.31 15.85
N VAL A 23 -6.49 -22.40 16.34
CA VAL A 23 -7.18 -23.38 15.51
C VAL A 23 -8.39 -22.77 14.81
N SER A 24 -9.21 -22.00 15.53
CA SER A 24 -10.40 -21.33 14.97
C SER A 24 -10.04 -20.35 13.85
N ALA A 25 -9.01 -19.50 14.05
CA ALA A 25 -8.54 -18.58 13.03
C ALA A 25 -7.98 -19.30 11.78
N SER A 26 -7.31 -20.43 11.99
CA SER A 26 -6.74 -21.24 10.90
C SER A 26 -7.84 -21.93 10.08
N LYS A 27 -8.85 -22.51 10.75
CA LYS A 27 -10.08 -23.03 10.12
C LYS A 27 -10.84 -21.95 9.34
N GLY A 28 -10.93 -20.74 9.89
CA GLY A 28 -11.56 -19.60 9.22
C GLY A 28 -10.85 -19.22 7.92
N LEU A 29 -9.52 -19.11 7.96
CA LEU A 29 -8.72 -18.80 6.76
C LEU A 29 -8.75 -19.94 5.72
N GLN A 30 -8.70 -21.20 6.18
CA GLN A 30 -8.91 -22.39 5.36
C GLN A 30 -10.26 -22.32 4.63
N GLY A 31 -11.35 -22.02 5.35
CA GLY A 31 -12.70 -21.91 4.78
C GLY A 31 -12.83 -20.84 3.70
N VAL A 32 -12.13 -19.70 3.83
CA VAL A 32 -12.10 -18.65 2.80
C VAL A 32 -11.38 -19.14 1.53
N LEU A 33 -10.22 -19.77 1.67
CA LEU A 33 -9.37 -20.20 0.55
C LEU A 33 -9.80 -21.53 -0.10
N LYS A 34 -10.58 -22.35 0.60
CA LYS A 34 -11.05 -23.67 0.14
C LYS A 34 -11.65 -23.62 -1.26
N SER A 35 -12.52 -22.64 -1.50
CA SER A 35 -13.24 -22.51 -2.76
C SER A 35 -12.36 -22.17 -3.96
N ASN A 36 -11.10 -21.78 -3.76
CA ASN A 36 -10.19 -21.38 -4.86
C ASN A 36 -9.42 -22.56 -5.46
N LEU A 37 -9.30 -23.68 -4.74
CA LEU A 37 -8.40 -24.79 -5.13
C LEU A 37 -8.90 -25.53 -6.38
N GLY A 38 -7.97 -25.83 -7.30
CA GLY A 38 -8.21 -26.64 -8.51
C GLY A 38 -8.92 -25.89 -9.64
N PRO A 39 -8.97 -26.46 -10.86
CA PRO A 39 -9.57 -25.81 -12.03
C PRO A 39 -11.05 -25.48 -11.86
N ARG A 40 -11.83 -26.31 -11.13
CA ARG A 40 -13.25 -26.05 -10.85
C ARG A 40 -13.50 -25.11 -9.66
N GLY A 41 -12.45 -24.65 -8.97
CA GLY A 41 -12.55 -23.62 -7.93
C GLY A 41 -13.10 -22.29 -8.44
N THR A 42 -13.76 -21.54 -7.55
CA THR A 42 -14.43 -20.27 -7.82
C THR A 42 -13.48 -19.08 -7.85
N LEU A 43 -13.83 -18.08 -8.67
CA LEU A 43 -13.19 -16.76 -8.66
C LEU A 43 -13.75 -15.90 -7.51
N LYS A 44 -12.87 -15.14 -6.85
CA LYS A 44 -13.28 -14.12 -5.87
C LYS A 44 -13.13 -12.72 -6.48
N MET A 45 -14.18 -11.92 -6.34
CA MET A 45 -14.13 -10.50 -6.64
C MET A 45 -13.81 -9.71 -5.36
N LEU A 46 -12.74 -8.93 -5.41
CA LEU A 46 -12.32 -8.02 -4.36
C LEU A 46 -12.61 -6.60 -4.81
N VAL A 47 -13.19 -5.81 -3.91
CA VAL A 47 -13.43 -4.38 -4.13
C VAL A 47 -12.64 -3.62 -3.07
N GLY A 48 -11.58 -2.91 -3.50
CA GLY A 48 -10.78 -2.09 -2.60
C GLY A 48 -11.53 -0.87 -2.09
N GLY A 49 -11.05 -0.25 -1.02
CA GLY A 49 -11.69 0.95 -0.44
C GLY A 49 -11.75 2.16 -1.39
N ALA A 50 -10.95 2.16 -2.47
CA ALA A 50 -10.98 3.15 -3.55
C ALA A 50 -11.94 2.78 -4.70
N GLY A 51 -12.69 1.67 -4.59
CA GLY A 51 -13.57 1.17 -5.65
C GLY A 51 -12.88 0.34 -6.75
N GLN A 52 -11.56 0.13 -6.67
CA GLN A 52 -10.84 -0.74 -7.61
C GLN A 52 -11.33 -2.19 -7.47
N ILE A 53 -11.73 -2.79 -8.60
CA ILE A 53 -12.20 -4.17 -8.68
C ILE A 53 -11.05 -5.06 -9.13
N LYS A 54 -10.80 -6.14 -8.39
CA LYS A 54 -9.80 -7.17 -8.73
C LYS A 54 -10.46 -8.54 -8.69
N LEU A 55 -10.39 -9.27 -9.80
CA LEU A 55 -10.82 -10.66 -9.88
C LEU A 55 -9.59 -11.55 -9.66
N THR A 56 -9.64 -12.48 -8.72
CA THR A 56 -8.55 -13.43 -8.51
C THR A 56 -9.05 -14.79 -8.05
N LYS A 57 -8.29 -15.82 -8.43
CA LYS A 57 -8.36 -17.17 -7.86
C LYS A 57 -7.10 -17.54 -7.11
N ASP A 58 -5.98 -16.85 -7.35
CA ASP A 58 -4.75 -17.09 -6.62
C ASP A 58 -4.89 -16.70 -5.14
N GLY A 59 -4.32 -17.56 -4.28
CA GLY A 59 -4.28 -17.37 -2.84
C GLY A 59 -3.33 -16.26 -2.41
N ASN A 60 -2.19 -16.04 -3.08
CA ASN A 60 -1.24 -14.98 -2.68
C ASN A 60 -1.84 -13.59 -2.89
N VAL A 61 -2.41 -13.34 -4.07
CA VAL A 61 -3.15 -12.10 -4.38
C VAL A 61 -4.28 -11.88 -3.36
N LEU A 62 -5.08 -12.91 -3.06
CA LEU A 62 -6.15 -12.80 -2.07
C LEU A 62 -5.63 -12.41 -0.68
N LEU A 63 -4.55 -13.05 -0.22
CA LEU A 63 -3.96 -12.82 1.11
C LEU A 63 -3.29 -11.45 1.25
N HIS A 64 -2.77 -10.89 0.16
CA HIS A 64 -2.19 -9.53 0.15
C HIS A 64 -3.25 -8.41 0.16
N GLU A 65 -4.34 -8.58 -0.58
CA GLU A 65 -5.41 -7.58 -0.67
C GLU A 65 -6.33 -7.60 0.57
N MET A 66 -6.45 -8.75 1.24
CA MET A 66 -7.25 -8.90 2.46
C MET A 66 -6.59 -8.22 3.68
N GLN A 67 -7.34 -7.37 4.37
CA GLN A 67 -6.91 -6.75 5.63
C GLN A 67 -7.05 -7.72 6.82
N ILE A 68 -6.09 -8.65 6.95
CA ILE A 68 -6.11 -9.69 7.98
C ILE A 68 -5.78 -9.11 9.36
N GLN A 69 -6.79 -9.05 10.24
CA GLN A 69 -6.64 -8.53 11.61
C GLN A 69 -6.12 -9.57 12.62
N HIS A 70 -6.44 -10.86 12.41
CA HIS A 70 -6.10 -11.91 13.38
C HIS A 70 -4.61 -12.28 13.30
N PRO A 71 -3.84 -12.26 14.41
CA PRO A 71 -2.39 -12.44 14.37
C PRO A 71 -1.96 -13.79 13.78
N THR A 72 -2.67 -14.87 14.15
CA THR A 72 -2.42 -16.23 13.63
C THR A 72 -2.67 -16.33 12.13
N ALA A 73 -3.75 -15.73 11.63
CA ALA A 73 -4.04 -15.72 10.20
C ALA A 73 -3.03 -14.87 9.43
N ALA A 74 -2.56 -13.75 10.02
CA ALA A 74 -1.50 -12.93 9.43
C ALA A 74 -0.14 -13.65 9.40
N LEU A 75 0.16 -14.52 10.38
CA LEU A 75 1.35 -15.38 10.34
C LEU A 75 1.26 -16.41 9.21
N ILE A 76 0.11 -17.08 9.08
CA ILE A 76 -0.15 -18.07 8.02
C ILE A 76 -0.10 -17.40 6.64
N ALA A 77 -0.69 -16.22 6.49
CA ALA A 77 -0.65 -15.44 5.26
C ALA A 77 0.79 -15.11 4.82
N ARG A 78 1.63 -14.65 5.76
CA ARG A 78 3.06 -14.37 5.48
C ARG A 78 3.83 -15.61 5.06
N ALA A 79 3.51 -16.78 5.61
CA ALA A 79 4.11 -18.03 5.17
C ALA A 79 3.66 -18.39 3.74
N ALA A 80 2.38 -18.23 3.41
CA ALA A 80 1.89 -18.43 2.05
C ALA A 80 2.51 -17.44 1.04
N THR A 81 2.74 -16.17 1.42
CA THR A 81 3.52 -15.22 0.60
C THR A 81 4.96 -15.71 0.40
N ALA A 82 5.63 -16.19 1.45
CA ALA A 82 6.99 -16.73 1.33
C ALA A 82 7.06 -18.00 0.45
N GLN A 83 5.98 -18.79 0.39
CA GLN A 83 5.83 -19.88 -0.59
C GLN A 83 5.74 -19.33 -2.02
N ASP A 84 4.93 -18.29 -2.26
CA ASP A 84 4.84 -17.64 -3.57
C ASP A 84 6.18 -17.06 -4.03
N ASP A 85 6.88 -16.33 -3.15
CA ASP A 85 8.13 -15.67 -3.52
C ASP A 85 9.19 -16.66 -4.04
N VAL A 86 9.26 -17.86 -3.44
CA VAL A 86 10.21 -18.92 -3.79
C VAL A 86 9.73 -19.83 -4.92
N THR A 87 8.44 -20.18 -4.97
CA THR A 87 7.92 -21.22 -5.88
C THR A 87 6.90 -20.72 -6.90
N GLY A 88 6.17 -19.65 -6.63
CA GLY A 88 5.13 -19.13 -7.53
C GLY A 88 3.84 -19.95 -7.60
N ASP A 89 3.71 -21.01 -6.79
CA ASP A 89 2.47 -21.79 -6.72
C ASP A 89 2.35 -22.53 -5.37
N GLY A 90 1.19 -23.13 -5.11
CA GLY A 90 0.90 -23.90 -3.89
C GLY A 90 0.53 -23.06 -2.67
N THR A 91 0.30 -21.75 -2.84
CA THR A 91 -0.08 -20.78 -1.79
C THR A 91 -1.36 -21.21 -1.07
N THR A 92 -2.41 -21.48 -1.84
CA THR A 92 -3.71 -22.01 -1.38
C THR A 92 -3.53 -23.33 -0.65
N SER A 93 -2.80 -24.29 -1.24
CA SER A 93 -2.54 -25.61 -0.66
C SER A 93 -1.88 -25.51 0.71
N THR A 94 -0.84 -24.68 0.86
CA THR A 94 -0.15 -24.42 2.14
C THR A 94 -1.12 -23.98 3.23
N VAL A 95 -2.02 -23.03 2.96
CA VAL A 95 -2.98 -22.56 3.96
C VAL A 95 -4.02 -23.64 4.29
N LEU A 96 -4.49 -24.39 3.30
CA LEU A 96 -5.47 -25.47 3.52
C LEU A 96 -4.90 -26.59 4.39
N PHE A 97 -3.65 -26.98 4.17
CA PHE A 97 -2.98 -28.01 4.94
C PHE A 97 -2.66 -27.57 6.37
N ILE A 98 -2.20 -26.33 6.59
CA ILE A 98 -2.03 -25.78 7.94
C ILE A 98 -3.37 -25.79 8.70
N GLY A 99 -4.46 -25.37 8.05
CA GLY A 99 -5.80 -25.37 8.63
C GLY A 99 -6.28 -26.77 9.03
N GLU A 100 -6.15 -27.75 8.13
CA GLU A 100 -6.56 -29.12 8.41
C GLU A 100 -5.66 -29.79 9.44
N LEU A 101 -4.34 -29.59 9.40
CA LEU A 101 -3.39 -30.17 10.35
C LEU A 101 -3.66 -29.70 11.79
N LEU A 102 -3.98 -28.42 11.96
CA LEU A 102 -4.41 -27.87 13.26
C LEU A 102 -5.81 -28.37 13.68
N LYS A 103 -6.72 -28.61 12.74
CA LYS A 103 -8.04 -29.20 12.98
C LYS A 103 -7.98 -30.69 13.35
N GLN A 104 -7.05 -31.46 12.80
CA GLN A 104 -6.81 -32.85 13.24
C GLN A 104 -6.09 -32.88 14.60
N ALA A 105 -5.13 -31.97 14.85
CA ALA A 105 -4.48 -31.83 16.14
C ALA A 105 -5.48 -31.54 17.29
N GLU A 106 -6.46 -30.65 17.05
CA GLU A 106 -7.50 -30.28 18.03
C GLU A 106 -8.23 -31.48 18.64
N ARG A 107 -8.50 -32.54 17.84
CA ARG A 107 -9.15 -33.77 18.32
C ARG A 107 -8.33 -34.44 19.42
N PHE A 108 -7.06 -34.68 19.16
CA PHE A 108 -6.14 -35.30 20.13
C PHE A 108 -5.81 -34.38 21.30
N LEU A 109 -5.87 -33.05 21.12
CA LEU A 109 -5.77 -32.09 22.22
C LEU A 109 -7.01 -32.14 23.15
N ALA A 110 -8.20 -32.34 22.59
CA ALA A 110 -9.43 -32.52 23.37
C ALA A 110 -9.39 -33.81 24.21
N ASP A 111 -8.77 -34.88 23.68
CA ASP A 111 -8.47 -36.13 24.41
C ASP A 111 -7.38 -35.95 25.50
N GLY A 112 -6.82 -34.75 25.67
CA GLY A 112 -5.83 -34.43 26.70
C GLY A 112 -4.38 -34.74 26.33
N LEU A 113 -4.06 -34.97 25.04
CA LEU A 113 -2.67 -35.15 24.61
C LEU A 113 -1.88 -33.85 24.72
N HIS A 114 -0.63 -33.91 25.18
CA HIS A 114 0.21 -32.71 25.29
C HIS A 114 0.69 -32.25 23.89
N PRO A 115 0.56 -30.97 23.50
CA PRO A 115 0.87 -30.49 22.15
C PRO A 115 2.26 -30.87 21.64
N ARG A 116 3.25 -30.89 22.53
CA ARG A 116 4.64 -31.28 22.20
C ARG A 116 4.76 -32.67 21.56
N ILE A 117 3.92 -33.63 21.97
CA ILE A 117 3.92 -35.00 21.43
C ILE A 117 3.34 -35.04 20.01
N LEU A 118 2.36 -34.16 19.72
CA LEU A 118 1.84 -33.97 18.37
C LEU A 118 2.92 -33.35 17.46
N SER A 119 3.60 -32.29 17.93
CA SER A 119 4.72 -31.67 17.19
C SER A 119 5.85 -32.68 16.87
N GLU A 120 6.19 -33.56 17.81
CA GLU A 120 7.17 -34.63 17.60
C GLU A 120 6.71 -35.64 16.54
N GLY A 121 5.43 -36.06 16.59
CA GLY A 121 4.84 -36.93 15.56
C GLY A 121 4.75 -36.26 14.18
N PHE A 122 4.54 -34.94 14.13
CA PHE A 122 4.50 -34.16 12.89
C PHE A 122 5.87 -34.08 12.21
N GLU A 123 6.95 -33.84 12.95
CA GLU A 123 8.30 -33.83 12.37
C GLU A 123 8.69 -35.21 11.81
N LEU A 124 8.36 -36.29 12.53
CA LEU A 124 8.56 -37.67 12.05
C LEU A 124 7.76 -37.99 10.78
N ALA A 125 6.50 -37.54 10.71
CA ALA A 125 5.65 -37.74 9.53
C ALA A 125 6.12 -36.91 8.34
N LYS A 126 6.57 -35.66 8.55
CA LYS A 126 7.13 -34.79 7.52
C LYS A 126 8.41 -35.38 6.92
N ASP A 127 9.32 -35.91 7.74
CA ASP A 127 10.54 -36.56 7.23
C ASP A 127 10.21 -37.80 6.36
N GLU A 128 9.21 -38.60 6.73
CA GLU A 128 8.78 -39.76 5.93
C GLU A 128 8.03 -39.33 4.65
N ALA A 129 7.13 -38.34 4.72
CA ALA A 129 6.43 -37.81 3.56
C ALA A 129 7.37 -37.21 2.51
N LEU A 130 8.50 -36.63 2.93
CA LEU A 130 9.56 -36.17 2.04
C LEU A 130 10.31 -37.32 1.35
N ARG A 131 10.57 -38.46 2.04
CA ARG A 131 11.13 -39.66 1.40
C ARG A 131 10.19 -40.24 0.34
N VAL A 132 8.89 -40.24 0.63
CA VAL A 132 7.84 -40.67 -0.31
C VAL A 132 7.81 -39.74 -1.54
N LEU A 133 7.91 -38.42 -1.33
CA LEU A 133 8.01 -37.44 -2.43
C LEU A 133 9.26 -37.67 -3.31
N ASP A 134 10.41 -37.96 -2.71
CA ASP A 134 11.65 -38.28 -3.44
C ASP A 134 11.53 -39.58 -4.25
N GLY A 135 10.78 -40.57 -3.75
CA GLY A 135 10.54 -41.85 -4.44
C GLY A 135 9.49 -41.81 -5.55
N ILE A 136 8.54 -40.85 -5.51
CA ILE A 136 7.49 -40.64 -6.53
C ILE A 136 7.98 -39.71 -7.66
N LYS A 137 9.08 -38.98 -7.45
CA LYS A 137 9.60 -38.00 -8.43
C LYS A 137 9.97 -38.67 -9.76
N VAL A 138 9.31 -38.27 -10.83
CA VAL A 138 9.65 -38.66 -12.20
C VAL A 138 10.76 -37.75 -12.71
N THR A 139 11.88 -38.34 -13.15
CA THR A 139 13.06 -37.61 -13.66
C THR A 139 13.28 -37.96 -15.14
N PRO A 140 12.88 -37.08 -16.09
CA PRO A 140 13.20 -37.28 -17.50
C PRO A 140 14.70 -37.00 -17.76
N GLU A 141 15.28 -37.68 -18.75
CA GLU A 141 16.72 -37.57 -19.05
C GLU A 141 17.14 -36.15 -19.49
N ASP A 142 16.34 -35.51 -20.36
CA ASP A 142 16.61 -34.18 -20.94
C ASP A 142 15.36 -33.29 -20.92
N ILE A 143 15.02 -32.73 -19.75
CA ILE A 143 13.80 -31.92 -19.55
C ILE A 143 13.70 -30.67 -20.44
N LEU A 144 14.83 -30.16 -20.95
CA LEU A 144 14.86 -29.01 -21.87
C LEU A 144 14.47 -29.37 -23.32
N LYS A 145 14.54 -30.64 -23.70
CA LYS A 145 14.14 -31.12 -25.03
C LYS A 145 12.68 -31.54 -25.06
N ASP A 146 12.13 -31.96 -23.92
CA ASP A 146 10.74 -32.37 -23.78
C ASP A 146 9.79 -31.17 -23.65
N ARG A 147 9.46 -30.56 -24.80
CA ARG A 147 8.47 -29.48 -24.88
C ARG A 147 7.08 -29.93 -24.42
N GLU A 148 6.71 -31.19 -24.63
CA GLU A 148 5.35 -31.69 -24.35
C GLU A 148 5.12 -31.81 -22.84
N LEU A 149 6.10 -32.29 -22.08
CA LEU A 149 6.07 -32.30 -20.63
C LEU A 149 6.01 -30.87 -20.05
N LEU A 150 6.83 -29.94 -20.56
CA LEU A 150 6.81 -28.54 -20.11
C LEU A 150 5.48 -27.84 -20.43
N CYS A 151 4.89 -28.10 -21.61
CA CYS A 151 3.54 -27.67 -21.93
C CYS A 151 2.52 -28.27 -20.96
N SER A 152 2.66 -29.53 -20.56
CA SER A 152 1.72 -30.20 -19.64
C SER A 152 1.81 -29.64 -18.21
N VAL A 153 3.01 -29.27 -17.74
CA VAL A 153 3.22 -28.51 -16.49
C VAL A 153 2.59 -27.11 -16.57
N ALA A 154 2.85 -26.35 -17.63
CA ALA A 154 2.27 -25.02 -17.83
C ALA A 154 0.74 -25.07 -17.88
N ARG A 155 0.18 -26.02 -18.64
CA ARG A 155 -1.26 -26.29 -18.76
C ARG A 155 -1.88 -26.59 -17.40
N THR A 156 -1.23 -27.39 -16.57
CA THR A 156 -1.71 -27.74 -15.23
C THR A 156 -1.83 -26.51 -14.34
N SER A 157 -0.79 -25.65 -14.25
CA SER A 157 -0.87 -24.42 -13.44
C SER A 157 -1.87 -23.41 -14.02
N LEU A 158 -1.87 -23.18 -15.35
CA LEU A 158 -2.75 -22.19 -15.99
C LEU A 158 -4.25 -22.54 -15.90
N ARG A 159 -4.61 -23.82 -16.08
CA ARG A 159 -6.01 -24.29 -15.97
C ARG A 159 -6.59 -24.10 -14.57
N THR A 160 -5.76 -23.90 -13.54
CA THR A 160 -6.28 -23.51 -12.21
C THR A 160 -6.79 -22.07 -12.16
N LYS A 161 -6.27 -21.15 -12.98
CA LYS A 161 -6.46 -19.68 -12.83
C LYS A 161 -7.29 -19.04 -13.94
N LEU A 162 -7.33 -19.63 -15.14
CA LEU A 162 -7.96 -19.07 -16.34
C LEU A 162 -9.00 -20.03 -16.97
N ASP A 163 -9.77 -19.52 -17.94
CA ASP A 163 -10.58 -20.36 -18.82
C ASP A 163 -9.71 -21.36 -19.60
N GLN A 164 -10.22 -22.56 -19.85
CA GLN A 164 -9.48 -23.65 -20.48
C GLN A 164 -8.92 -23.27 -21.86
N LYS A 165 -9.70 -22.59 -22.71
CA LYS A 165 -9.26 -22.23 -24.07
C LYS A 165 -8.12 -21.22 -24.05
N LEU A 166 -8.19 -20.26 -23.13
CA LEU A 166 -7.14 -19.26 -22.94
C LEU A 166 -5.91 -19.87 -22.27
N ALA A 167 -6.08 -20.80 -21.32
CA ALA A 167 -4.98 -21.53 -20.69
C ALA A 167 -4.20 -22.38 -21.71
N ASP A 168 -4.89 -23.08 -22.61
CA ASP A 168 -4.23 -23.93 -23.63
C ASP A 168 -3.44 -23.07 -24.65
N GLN A 169 -3.94 -21.90 -25.05
CA GLN A 169 -3.17 -20.95 -25.88
C GLN A 169 -1.95 -20.37 -25.14
N LEU A 170 -2.12 -19.95 -23.88
CA LEU A 170 -1.03 -19.39 -23.07
C LEU A 170 0.04 -20.43 -22.71
N THR A 171 -0.32 -21.71 -22.68
CA THR A 171 0.60 -22.83 -22.42
C THR A 171 1.76 -22.84 -23.42
N GLU A 172 1.46 -22.71 -24.72
CA GLU A 172 2.48 -22.68 -25.78
C GLU A 172 3.36 -21.45 -25.65
N ILE A 173 2.74 -20.28 -25.46
CA ILE A 173 3.41 -18.97 -25.31
C ILE A 173 4.40 -18.98 -24.12
N ILE A 174 4.00 -19.51 -22.97
CA ILE A 174 4.86 -19.60 -21.77
C ILE A 174 6.00 -20.59 -22.00
N THR A 175 5.71 -21.77 -22.55
CA THR A 175 6.73 -22.80 -22.78
C THR A 175 7.80 -22.29 -23.75
N ASP A 176 7.38 -21.70 -24.86
CA ASP A 176 8.30 -21.14 -25.86
C ASP A 176 9.08 -19.92 -25.32
N ALA A 177 8.50 -19.12 -24.42
CA ALA A 177 9.20 -18.03 -23.75
C ALA A 177 10.33 -18.53 -22.84
N VAL A 178 10.06 -19.54 -22.01
CA VAL A 178 11.08 -20.13 -21.12
C VAL A 178 12.17 -20.84 -21.92
N LEU A 179 11.81 -21.62 -22.94
CA LEU A 179 12.77 -22.28 -23.84
C LEU A 179 13.63 -21.27 -24.62
N THR A 180 13.09 -20.10 -24.98
CA THR A 180 13.86 -19.03 -25.66
C THR A 180 14.97 -18.43 -24.78
N ILE A 181 14.77 -18.40 -23.46
CA ILE A 181 15.74 -17.83 -22.50
C ILE A 181 16.65 -18.91 -21.88
N ALA A 182 16.27 -20.18 -21.96
CA ALA A 182 17.04 -21.29 -21.44
C ALA A 182 18.42 -21.41 -22.12
N VAL A 183 19.45 -20.95 -21.43
CA VAL A 183 20.86 -21.19 -21.80
C VAL A 183 21.32 -22.46 -21.09
N PRO A 184 21.94 -23.44 -21.78
CA PRO A 184 22.53 -24.61 -21.14
C PRO A 184 23.42 -24.25 -19.95
N GLU A 185 23.38 -25.06 -18.90
CA GLU A 185 24.19 -24.96 -17.67
C GLU A 185 23.97 -23.72 -16.78
N ARG A 186 23.24 -22.69 -17.22
CA ARG A 186 22.94 -21.49 -16.43
C ARG A 186 21.51 -21.54 -15.85
N PRO A 187 21.29 -21.15 -14.58
CA PRO A 187 19.92 -20.94 -14.07
C PRO A 187 19.22 -19.84 -14.87
N ILE A 188 17.94 -20.07 -15.18
CA ILE A 188 17.13 -19.18 -16.01
C ILE A 188 16.77 -17.92 -15.21
N ASP A 189 17.00 -16.75 -15.81
CA ASP A 189 16.59 -15.49 -15.20
C ASP A 189 15.21 -15.04 -15.73
N LEU A 190 14.20 -15.20 -14.89
CA LEU A 190 12.82 -14.82 -15.21
C LEU A 190 12.64 -13.33 -15.50
N HIS A 191 13.57 -12.45 -15.09
CA HIS A 191 13.49 -11.03 -15.44
C HIS A 191 13.68 -10.79 -16.95
N MET A 192 14.24 -11.74 -17.69
CA MET A 192 14.42 -11.66 -19.14
C MET A 192 13.12 -11.90 -19.91
N ILE A 193 12.06 -12.38 -19.25
CA ILE A 193 10.69 -12.33 -19.74
C ILE A 193 10.10 -10.98 -19.32
N GLU A 194 9.81 -10.09 -20.27
CA GLU A 194 8.90 -8.97 -19.98
C GLU A 194 7.45 -9.43 -20.16
N ILE A 195 6.59 -9.05 -19.23
CA ILE A 195 5.14 -9.22 -19.37
C ILE A 195 4.55 -7.84 -19.64
N MET A 196 4.30 -7.56 -20.92
CA MET A 196 3.65 -6.33 -21.38
C MET A 196 2.15 -6.56 -21.52
N HIS A 197 1.36 -5.49 -21.39
CA HIS A 197 -0.08 -5.54 -21.66
C HIS A 197 -0.52 -4.38 -22.54
N MET A 198 -1.56 -4.62 -23.35
CA MET A 198 -2.25 -3.66 -24.18
C MET A 198 -3.76 -3.81 -23.98
N MET A 199 -4.46 -2.70 -23.74
CA MET A 199 -5.93 -2.72 -23.63
C MET A 199 -6.56 -2.86 -25.01
N HIS A 200 -7.12 -4.03 -25.32
CA HIS A 200 -7.65 -4.36 -26.64
C HIS A 200 -8.91 -5.24 -26.53
N GLN A 201 -9.79 -5.23 -27.54
CA GLN A 201 -11.13 -5.83 -27.42
C GLN A 201 -11.14 -7.33 -27.08
N SER A 202 -10.12 -8.08 -27.53
CA SER A 202 -9.98 -9.52 -27.33
C SER A 202 -8.82 -9.85 -26.38
N SER A 203 -9.02 -10.82 -25.47
CA SER A 203 -7.95 -11.41 -24.65
C SER A 203 -7.20 -12.55 -25.36
N SER A 204 -7.83 -13.18 -26.34
CA SER A 204 -7.26 -14.27 -27.15
C SER A 204 -6.18 -13.80 -28.13
N ASP A 205 -5.95 -12.49 -28.27
CA ASP A 205 -4.94 -11.95 -29.17
C ASP A 205 -3.54 -11.86 -28.51
N THR A 206 -3.39 -12.45 -27.32
CA THR A 206 -2.15 -12.53 -26.56
C THR A 206 -1.11 -13.37 -27.32
N ARG A 207 0.12 -12.86 -27.46
CA ARG A 207 1.18 -13.48 -28.27
C ARG A 207 2.56 -13.41 -27.63
N LEU A 208 3.43 -14.36 -27.97
CA LEU A 208 4.86 -14.27 -27.71
C LEU A 208 5.53 -13.37 -28.75
N VAL A 209 6.33 -12.40 -28.30
CA VAL A 209 7.24 -11.60 -29.13
C VAL A 209 8.67 -12.03 -28.81
N LYS A 210 9.37 -12.59 -29.80
CA LYS A 210 10.78 -13.01 -29.71
C LYS A 210 11.72 -11.81 -29.83
N GLY A 211 11.61 -10.91 -28.86
CA GLY A 211 12.27 -9.62 -28.79
C GLY A 211 11.64 -8.77 -27.69
N LEU A 212 11.59 -7.45 -27.85
CA LEU A 212 11.04 -6.55 -26.84
C LEU A 212 9.85 -5.72 -27.36
N VAL A 213 8.81 -5.58 -26.53
CA VAL A 213 7.77 -4.56 -26.70
C VAL A 213 7.98 -3.42 -25.70
N LEU A 214 8.01 -2.19 -26.20
CA LEU A 214 8.14 -0.96 -25.42
C LEU A 214 6.79 -0.26 -25.31
N ASP A 215 6.51 0.31 -24.14
CA ASP A 215 5.29 1.05 -23.80
C ASP A 215 5.32 2.53 -24.25
N HIS A 216 6.17 2.83 -25.22
CA HIS A 216 6.32 4.16 -25.80
C HIS A 216 6.83 4.05 -27.23
N GLY A 217 6.29 4.91 -28.10
CA GLY A 217 6.70 5.10 -29.49
C GLY A 217 7.39 6.44 -29.73
N SER A 218 7.53 6.77 -31.01
CA SER A 218 7.98 8.07 -31.48
C SER A 218 7.12 9.20 -30.92
N ARG A 219 7.70 10.41 -30.86
CA ARG A 219 6.99 11.63 -30.44
C ARG A 219 6.92 12.70 -31.53
N HIS A 220 7.74 12.57 -32.57
CA HIS A 220 7.72 13.43 -33.75
C HIS A 220 6.85 12.76 -34.84
N PRO A 221 5.96 13.49 -35.54
CA PRO A 221 5.07 12.91 -36.53
C PRO A 221 5.80 12.36 -37.76
N ASP A 222 6.89 13.02 -38.19
CA ASP A 222 7.64 12.64 -39.40
C ASP A 222 8.66 11.50 -39.15
N MET A 223 8.65 10.88 -37.96
CA MET A 223 9.45 9.69 -37.70
C MET A 223 8.83 8.45 -38.36
N PRO A 224 9.64 7.53 -38.91
CA PRO A 224 9.13 6.35 -39.58
C PRO A 224 8.40 5.41 -38.62
N THR A 225 7.21 4.96 -39.01
CA THR A 225 6.35 4.08 -38.19
C THR A 225 6.70 2.60 -38.30
N SER A 226 7.40 2.19 -39.37
CA SER A 226 7.89 0.81 -39.56
C SER A 226 9.23 0.86 -40.27
N LEU A 227 10.17 0.06 -39.78
CA LEU A 227 11.53 -0.06 -40.27
C LEU A 227 11.91 -1.56 -40.36
N GLU A 228 12.65 -1.90 -41.40
CA GLU A 228 13.16 -3.26 -41.64
C GLU A 228 14.70 -3.24 -41.60
N ASN A 229 15.31 -4.37 -41.20
CA ASN A 229 16.75 -4.55 -41.05
C ASN A 229 17.40 -3.42 -40.23
N CYS A 230 17.00 -3.31 -38.98
CA CYS A 230 17.33 -2.20 -38.09
C CYS A 230 18.60 -2.46 -37.28
N TYR A 231 19.53 -1.51 -37.33
CA TYR A 231 20.48 -1.32 -36.23
C TYR A 231 19.79 -0.61 -35.07
N ILE A 232 20.03 -1.11 -33.86
CA ILE A 232 19.48 -0.58 -32.61
C ILE A 232 20.63 -0.03 -31.76
N MET A 233 20.65 1.29 -31.62
CA MET A 233 21.55 2.00 -30.73
C MET A 233 20.89 2.18 -29.36
N THR A 234 21.34 1.41 -28.37
CA THR A 234 20.97 1.59 -26.96
C THR A 234 21.89 2.59 -26.29
N CYS A 235 21.36 3.72 -25.80
CA CYS A 235 22.16 4.73 -25.11
C CYS A 235 21.54 5.24 -23.80
N ASN A 236 22.37 5.82 -22.93
CA ASN A 236 21.92 6.54 -21.73
C ASN A 236 22.38 8.02 -21.70
N VAL A 237 22.82 8.53 -22.85
CA VAL A 237 23.27 9.90 -23.05
C VAL A 237 22.08 10.86 -23.00
N SER A 238 22.23 11.99 -22.31
CA SER A 238 21.22 13.03 -22.33
C SER A 238 21.26 13.80 -23.66
N LEU A 239 20.16 13.72 -24.43
CA LEU A 239 19.91 14.49 -25.66
C LEU A 239 18.83 15.56 -25.39
N GLU A 240 18.85 16.13 -24.18
CA GLU A 240 18.03 17.29 -23.81
C GLU A 240 18.93 18.47 -23.47
N TYR A 241 18.37 19.68 -23.52
CA TYR A 241 19.04 20.88 -23.00
C TYR A 241 19.31 20.70 -21.48
N GLU A 242 20.57 20.45 -21.13
CA GLU A 242 20.99 20.29 -19.75
C GLU A 242 21.48 21.62 -19.18
N LYS A 243 20.99 21.96 -17.98
CA LYS A 243 21.60 23.02 -17.18
C LYS A 243 22.81 22.46 -16.47
N SER A 244 23.85 23.27 -16.34
CA SER A 244 25.00 22.99 -15.48
C SER A 244 24.55 22.60 -14.06
N GLU A 245 25.15 21.56 -13.49
CA GLU A 245 24.87 21.14 -12.09
C GLU A 245 25.30 22.22 -11.08
N VAL A 246 26.36 22.96 -11.40
CA VAL A 246 26.75 24.18 -10.71
C VAL A 246 25.84 25.32 -11.17
N ASN A 247 25.37 26.16 -10.24
CA ASN A 247 24.58 27.36 -10.55
C ASN A 247 25.42 28.44 -11.28
N SER A 248 25.77 28.24 -12.55
CA SER A 248 26.33 29.31 -13.40
C SER A 248 25.21 30.18 -13.95
N GLY A 249 25.16 31.43 -13.49
CA GLY A 249 24.37 32.47 -14.13
C GLY A 249 25.18 33.15 -15.23
N PHE A 250 24.65 33.19 -16.45
CA PHE A 250 25.23 33.96 -17.54
C PHE A 250 24.83 35.43 -17.41
N PHE A 251 25.81 36.32 -17.45
CA PHE A 251 25.61 37.78 -17.50
C PHE A 251 25.96 38.27 -18.90
N TYR A 252 25.04 38.99 -19.54
CA TYR A 252 25.22 39.58 -20.87
C TYR A 252 24.84 41.06 -20.85
N ASN A 253 25.56 41.86 -21.65
CA ASN A 253 25.32 43.30 -21.76
C ASN A 253 24.72 43.70 -23.13
N SER A 254 24.63 42.77 -24.08
CA SER A 254 24.03 42.97 -25.41
C SER A 254 23.09 41.82 -25.78
N ALA A 255 22.14 42.07 -26.68
CA ALA A 255 21.24 41.05 -27.23
C ALA A 255 22.03 39.98 -28.01
N ASP A 256 22.96 40.39 -28.88
CA ASP A 256 23.77 39.46 -29.71
C ASP A 256 24.61 38.50 -28.85
N GLN A 257 25.05 38.94 -27.66
CA GLN A 257 25.77 38.10 -26.70
C GLN A 257 24.85 37.05 -26.08
N ARG A 258 23.59 37.41 -25.81
CA ARG A 258 22.58 36.47 -25.29
C ARG A 258 22.28 35.39 -26.33
N GLU A 259 22.06 35.77 -27.59
CA GLU A 259 21.77 34.82 -28.67
C GLU A 259 22.93 33.85 -28.90
N LYS A 260 24.17 34.35 -29.01
CA LYS A 260 25.37 33.51 -29.14
C LYS A 260 25.60 32.56 -27.96
N MET A 261 25.21 32.92 -26.74
CA MET A 261 25.29 32.02 -25.59
C MET A 261 24.19 30.95 -25.60
N VAL A 262 22.96 31.29 -25.98
CA VAL A 262 21.88 30.30 -26.17
C VAL A 262 22.23 29.31 -27.28
N GLU A 263 22.86 29.78 -28.37
CA GLU A 263 23.43 28.89 -29.38
C GLU A 263 24.57 28.02 -28.84
N ALA A 264 25.49 28.57 -28.03
CA ALA A 264 26.63 27.83 -27.49
C ALA A 264 26.19 26.71 -26.52
N GLU A 265 25.20 26.96 -25.67
CA GLU A 265 24.60 25.92 -24.83
C GLU A 265 23.93 24.81 -25.67
N ARG A 266 23.28 25.18 -26.79
CA ARG A 266 22.64 24.22 -27.69
C ARG A 266 23.62 23.41 -28.52
N LYS A 267 24.70 24.02 -29.01
CA LYS A 267 25.77 23.33 -29.76
C LYS A 267 26.26 22.08 -29.03
N PHE A 268 26.39 22.12 -27.70
CA PHE A 268 26.75 20.92 -26.92
C PHE A 268 25.75 19.75 -27.02
N THR A 269 24.46 20.00 -27.25
CA THR A 269 23.46 18.95 -27.50
C THR A 269 23.42 18.60 -29.00
N ASP A 270 23.44 19.62 -29.87
CA ASP A 270 23.40 19.45 -31.32
C ASP A 270 24.61 18.66 -31.85
N ASP A 271 25.79 18.84 -31.25
CA ASP A 271 27.04 18.16 -31.63
C ASP A 271 26.97 16.66 -31.30
N LYS A 272 26.39 16.27 -30.14
CA LYS A 272 26.12 14.86 -29.81
C LYS A 272 25.14 14.21 -30.79
N VAL A 273 24.09 14.93 -31.17
CA VAL A 273 23.13 14.45 -32.17
C VAL A 273 23.79 14.33 -33.54
N ARG A 274 24.70 15.25 -33.88
CA ARG A 274 25.46 15.18 -35.13
C ARG A 274 26.40 13.98 -35.18
N GLN A 275 27.12 13.67 -34.10
CA GLN A 275 27.92 12.43 -33.98
C GLN A 275 27.06 11.17 -34.25
N ILE A 276 25.84 11.12 -33.72
CA ILE A 276 24.91 10.00 -33.96
C ILE A 276 24.43 9.95 -35.44
N ILE A 277 24.19 11.11 -36.06
CA ILE A 277 23.82 11.21 -37.49
C ILE A 277 24.99 10.81 -38.39
N GLU A 278 26.22 11.16 -38.02
CA GLU A 278 27.45 10.77 -38.72
C GLU A 278 27.62 9.24 -38.69
N LEU A 279 27.52 8.61 -37.52
CA LEU A 279 27.49 7.13 -37.38
C LEU A 279 26.37 6.50 -38.22
N LYS A 280 25.16 7.08 -38.21
CA LYS A 280 24.03 6.59 -39.01
C LYS A 280 24.35 6.62 -40.51
N ARG A 281 25.06 7.65 -41.00
CA ARG A 281 25.44 7.77 -42.43
C ARG A 281 26.60 6.85 -42.82
N GLU A 282 27.49 6.53 -41.89
CA GLU A 282 28.56 5.55 -42.09
C GLU A 282 27.99 4.12 -42.20
N VAL A 283 27.08 3.76 -41.28
CA VAL A 283 26.54 2.39 -41.16
C VAL A 283 25.37 2.11 -42.11
N CYS A 284 24.49 3.09 -42.35
CA CYS A 284 23.32 2.95 -43.23
C CYS A 284 23.58 3.52 -44.63
N THR A 285 24.27 2.75 -45.48
CA THR A 285 24.40 3.05 -46.91
C THR A 285 23.17 2.63 -47.71
N GLU A 286 22.87 3.37 -48.79
CA GLU A 286 21.76 3.09 -49.73
C GLU A 286 21.82 1.66 -50.32
N GLU A 287 23.02 1.11 -50.49
CA GLU A 287 23.26 -0.25 -50.97
C GLU A 287 22.79 -1.32 -49.98
N ASN A 288 22.92 -1.05 -48.68
CA ASN A 288 22.60 -2.00 -47.60
C ASN A 288 21.11 -1.98 -47.21
N LYS A 289 20.37 -0.89 -47.49
CA LYS A 289 18.96 -0.69 -47.09
C LYS A 289 18.67 -0.97 -45.59
N LYS A 290 19.65 -0.73 -44.73
CA LYS A 290 19.52 -0.94 -43.28
C LYS A 290 18.99 0.31 -42.60
N SER A 291 18.07 0.11 -41.66
CA SER A 291 17.44 1.19 -40.88
C SER A 291 18.20 1.47 -39.59
N PHE A 292 17.94 2.62 -38.95
CA PHE A 292 18.58 3.00 -37.67
C PHE A 292 17.54 3.42 -36.63
N VAL A 293 17.64 2.84 -35.43
CA VAL A 293 16.74 3.06 -34.31
C VAL A 293 17.54 3.45 -33.07
N ILE A 294 17.15 4.53 -32.40
CA ILE A 294 17.75 4.97 -31.13
C ILE A 294 16.80 4.65 -30.00
N ILE A 295 17.29 3.98 -28.97
CA ILE A 295 16.55 3.73 -27.73
C ILE A 295 17.33 4.37 -26.58
N ASN A 296 16.89 5.55 -26.17
CA ASN A 296 17.55 6.33 -25.12
C ASN A 296 16.84 6.17 -23.76
N GLN A 297 17.61 5.84 -22.72
CA GLN A 297 17.14 5.86 -21.34
C GLN A 297 16.81 7.29 -20.84
N LYS A 298 17.50 8.30 -21.35
CA LYS A 298 17.29 9.72 -21.04
C LYS A 298 16.25 10.33 -21.98
N GLY A 299 15.98 11.61 -21.77
CA GLY A 299 15.10 12.37 -22.64
C GLY A 299 15.76 12.74 -23.98
N ILE A 300 14.93 13.19 -24.90
CA ILE A 300 15.32 13.81 -26.16
C ILE A 300 14.45 15.06 -26.32
N ASP A 301 15.07 16.22 -26.57
CA ASP A 301 14.36 17.48 -26.76
C ASP A 301 13.74 17.59 -28.18
N PRO A 302 12.76 18.49 -28.39
CA PRO A 302 12.10 18.60 -29.69
C PRO A 302 13.03 18.87 -30.87
N LEU A 303 14.07 19.70 -30.72
CA LEU A 303 14.93 20.06 -31.86
C LEU A 303 15.86 18.90 -32.24
N SER A 304 16.35 18.15 -31.24
CA SER A 304 17.03 16.87 -31.47
C SER A 304 16.10 15.85 -32.14
N LEU A 305 14.82 15.79 -31.76
CA LEU A 305 13.85 14.94 -32.47
C LEU A 305 13.65 15.38 -33.92
N ASP A 306 13.55 16.68 -34.21
CA ASP A 306 13.42 17.20 -35.58
C ASP A 306 14.66 16.87 -36.43
N MET A 307 15.87 16.95 -35.85
CA MET A 307 17.13 16.57 -36.53
C MET A 307 17.17 15.07 -36.85
N LEU A 308 16.79 14.22 -35.89
CA LEU A 308 16.75 12.76 -36.08
C LEU A 308 15.64 12.34 -37.06
N ALA A 309 14.49 13.03 -37.04
CA ALA A 309 13.37 12.76 -37.96
C ALA A 309 13.72 13.09 -39.42
N LYS A 310 14.43 14.19 -39.68
CA LYS A 310 14.91 14.56 -41.04
C LYS A 310 15.80 13.50 -41.68
N GLU A 311 16.62 12.83 -40.87
CA GLU A 311 17.47 11.72 -41.33
C GLU A 311 16.70 10.38 -41.35
N GLY A 312 15.41 10.34 -41.00
CA GLY A 312 14.61 9.11 -40.94
C GLY A 312 15.05 8.14 -39.83
N ILE A 313 15.46 8.65 -38.68
CA ILE A 313 15.81 7.83 -37.50
C ILE A 313 14.59 7.72 -36.58
N LEU A 314 14.22 6.49 -36.20
CA LEU A 314 13.23 6.26 -35.15
C LEU A 314 13.89 6.45 -33.78
N ALA A 315 13.54 7.53 -33.07
CA ALA A 315 14.13 7.84 -31.77
C ALA A 315 13.12 7.70 -30.63
N LEU A 316 13.40 6.76 -29.72
CA LEU A 316 12.67 6.56 -28.48
C LEU A 316 13.39 7.24 -27.31
N ARG A 317 12.61 7.93 -26.47
CA ARG A 317 13.10 8.64 -25.29
C ARG A 317 12.52 8.07 -24.00
N ARG A 318 13.29 8.18 -22.92
CA ARG A 318 12.92 7.80 -21.55
C ARG A 318 12.61 6.30 -21.40
N ALA A 319 13.37 5.46 -22.10
CA ALA A 319 13.29 4.02 -21.98
C ALA A 319 13.57 3.56 -20.54
N LYS A 320 12.78 2.59 -20.05
CA LYS A 320 12.96 2.02 -18.71
C LYS A 320 14.32 1.32 -18.63
N ARG A 321 15.09 1.54 -17.57
CA ARG A 321 16.42 0.91 -17.38
C ARG A 321 16.40 -0.62 -17.58
N ARG A 322 15.41 -1.32 -17.01
CA ARG A 322 15.22 -2.77 -17.16
C ARG A 322 15.08 -3.22 -18.63
N ASN A 323 14.57 -2.35 -19.49
CA ASN A 323 14.40 -2.64 -20.92
C ASN A 323 15.72 -2.48 -21.66
N MET A 324 16.64 -1.61 -21.22
CA MET A 324 17.98 -1.48 -21.81
C MET A 324 18.79 -2.77 -21.66
N GLU A 325 18.75 -3.37 -20.47
CA GLU A 325 19.40 -4.64 -20.14
C GLU A 325 18.82 -5.79 -21.00
N ARG A 326 17.49 -5.78 -21.24
CA ARG A 326 16.81 -6.74 -22.14
C ARG A 326 17.09 -6.53 -23.62
N ILE A 327 17.14 -5.29 -24.12
CA ILE A 327 17.45 -4.99 -25.54
C ILE A 327 18.88 -5.43 -25.85
N THR A 328 19.83 -5.15 -24.95
CA THR A 328 21.23 -5.63 -25.03
C THR A 328 21.26 -7.15 -25.19
N LEU A 329 20.51 -7.89 -24.37
CA LEU A 329 20.49 -9.36 -24.40
C LEU A 329 19.68 -9.96 -25.56
N ALA A 330 18.64 -9.28 -26.04
CA ALA A 330 17.92 -9.69 -27.23
C ALA A 330 18.74 -9.42 -28.50
N CYS A 331 19.11 -8.17 -28.73
CA CYS A 331 19.62 -7.67 -30.01
C CYS A 331 21.16 -7.72 -30.13
N GLY A 332 21.88 -8.00 -29.05
CA GLY A 332 23.33 -8.20 -29.02
C GLY A 332 24.20 -6.94 -28.92
N GLY A 333 23.61 -5.74 -28.93
CA GLY A 333 24.33 -4.47 -28.86
C GLY A 333 24.78 -4.07 -27.46
N MET A 334 25.83 -3.24 -27.34
CA MET A 334 26.34 -2.72 -26.07
C MET A 334 25.68 -1.38 -25.70
N PRO A 335 25.41 -1.12 -24.40
CA PRO A 335 24.83 0.15 -23.97
C PRO A 335 25.86 1.30 -24.00
N ILE A 336 25.61 2.28 -24.86
CA ILE A 336 26.50 3.42 -25.11
C ILE A 336 26.28 4.53 -24.05
N ASN A 337 27.38 5.00 -23.45
CA ASN A 337 27.38 6.00 -22.37
C ASN A 337 27.88 7.40 -22.77
N SER A 338 28.66 7.52 -23.86
CA SER A 338 29.06 8.79 -24.49
C SER A 338 28.97 8.65 -26.00
N THR A 339 28.85 9.76 -26.72
CA THR A 339 28.73 9.78 -28.20
C THR A 339 30.06 9.94 -28.93
N ASP A 340 31.17 10.07 -28.20
CA ASP A 340 32.47 10.42 -28.79
C ASP A 340 33.19 9.24 -29.47
N ASP A 341 33.04 8.03 -28.91
CA ASP A 341 33.66 6.79 -29.41
C ASP A 341 32.54 5.75 -29.70
N MET A 342 31.92 5.81 -30.88
CA MET A 342 30.85 4.89 -31.29
C MET A 342 31.24 4.08 -32.52
N ASP A 343 31.29 2.74 -32.39
CA ASP A 343 31.59 1.82 -33.49
C ASP A 343 30.34 1.02 -33.93
N GLU A 344 30.29 0.54 -35.17
CA GLU A 344 29.25 -0.39 -35.64
C GLU A 344 29.14 -1.63 -34.74
N SER A 345 30.26 -2.12 -34.20
CA SER A 345 30.31 -3.28 -33.31
C SER A 345 29.54 -3.13 -31.99
N MET A 346 29.18 -1.89 -31.61
CA MET A 346 28.38 -1.60 -30.41
C MET A 346 26.87 -1.69 -30.68
N LEU A 347 26.44 -1.70 -31.93
CA LEU A 347 25.03 -1.66 -32.31
C LEU A 347 24.38 -3.05 -32.22
N GLY A 348 23.14 -3.10 -31.74
CA GLY A 348 22.32 -4.31 -31.81
C GLY A 348 21.65 -4.47 -33.18
N TYR A 349 21.16 -5.66 -33.49
CA TYR A 349 20.43 -5.93 -34.74
C TYR A 349 19.01 -6.48 -34.47
N ALA A 350 18.02 -6.00 -35.22
CA ALA A 350 16.68 -6.58 -35.30
C ALA A 350 16.14 -6.54 -36.74
N GLY A 351 15.51 -7.62 -37.18
CA GLY A 351 14.95 -7.71 -38.53
C GLY A 351 13.79 -6.74 -38.75
N LYS A 352 12.99 -6.44 -37.72
CA LYS A 352 11.87 -5.51 -37.84
C LYS A 352 11.65 -4.68 -36.57
N VAL A 353 11.49 -3.37 -36.74
CA VAL A 353 11.06 -2.47 -35.67
C VAL A 353 9.89 -1.64 -36.17
N TYR A 354 8.75 -1.70 -35.48
CA TYR A 354 7.56 -0.95 -35.88
C TYR A 354 6.76 -0.43 -34.69
N GLU A 355 6.04 0.67 -34.90
CA GLU A 355 5.18 1.32 -33.92
C GLU A 355 3.71 0.96 -34.19
N GLN A 356 3.02 0.48 -33.16
CA GLN A 356 1.57 0.30 -33.16
C GLN A 356 0.93 1.33 -32.22
N THR A 357 0.16 2.25 -32.78
CA THR A 357 -0.66 3.20 -32.03
C THR A 357 -2.01 2.57 -31.67
N LEU A 358 -2.44 2.73 -30.43
CA LEU A 358 -3.73 2.27 -29.93
C LEU A 358 -4.37 3.37 -29.06
N GLY A 359 -5.32 4.10 -29.63
CA GLY A 359 -5.82 5.33 -29.03
C GLY A 359 -4.73 6.40 -28.95
N GLU A 360 -4.43 6.88 -27.75
CA GLU A 360 -3.34 7.82 -27.50
C GLU A 360 -2.00 7.14 -27.17
N GLU A 361 -2.02 5.84 -26.87
CA GLU A 361 -0.84 5.05 -26.51
C GLU A 361 -0.11 4.54 -27.76
N ARG A 362 1.21 4.42 -27.67
CA ARG A 362 2.09 4.02 -28.77
C ARG A 362 3.05 2.96 -28.26
N TYR A 363 3.04 1.80 -28.92
CA TYR A 363 3.85 0.64 -28.54
C TYR A 363 4.88 0.35 -29.62
N THR A 364 6.16 0.30 -29.27
CA THR A 364 7.22 -0.08 -30.24
C THR A 364 7.54 -1.56 -30.10
N PHE A 365 7.46 -2.29 -31.21
CA PHE A 365 7.78 -3.69 -31.33
C PHE A 365 9.19 -3.83 -31.92
N VAL A 366 10.02 -4.64 -31.28
CA VAL A 366 11.32 -5.08 -31.80
C VAL A 366 11.23 -6.60 -32.00
N GLU A 367 11.15 -7.02 -33.27
CA GLU A 367 10.91 -8.42 -33.68
C GLU A 367 12.02 -8.89 -34.65
N ASP A 368 11.99 -10.19 -34.99
CA ASP A 368 12.95 -10.84 -35.91
C ASP A 368 14.43 -10.68 -35.49
N VAL A 369 14.70 -10.95 -34.22
CA VAL A 369 16.03 -10.86 -33.62
C VAL A 369 16.79 -12.19 -33.77
N GLN A 370 18.10 -12.15 -34.07
CA GLN A 370 18.87 -13.36 -34.42
C GLN A 370 19.02 -14.36 -33.26
N HIS A 371 19.33 -13.86 -32.05
CA HIS A 371 19.59 -14.67 -30.86
C HIS A 371 18.87 -14.10 -29.62
N PRO A 372 17.53 -14.17 -29.56
CA PRO A 372 16.75 -13.52 -28.52
C PRO A 372 16.95 -14.19 -27.16
N LYS A 373 17.87 -13.69 -26.32
CA LYS A 373 18.02 -14.14 -24.91
C LYS A 373 17.07 -13.40 -23.95
N SER A 374 16.15 -12.61 -24.49
CA SER A 374 15.04 -11.96 -23.79
C SER A 374 13.85 -11.93 -24.73
N CYS A 375 12.65 -12.14 -24.19
CA CYS A 375 11.40 -12.15 -24.94
C CYS A 375 10.31 -11.38 -24.19
N THR A 376 9.24 -11.01 -24.90
CA THR A 376 8.09 -10.34 -24.30
C THR A 376 6.83 -11.18 -24.51
N ILE A 377 6.15 -11.52 -23.42
CA ILE A 377 4.78 -12.02 -23.49
C ILE A 377 3.88 -10.78 -23.55
N LEU A 378 3.25 -10.54 -24.70
CA LEU A 378 2.32 -9.43 -24.89
C LEU A 378 0.89 -9.90 -24.63
N ILE A 379 0.38 -9.54 -23.46
CA ILE A 379 -1.02 -9.74 -23.08
C ILE A 379 -1.88 -8.70 -23.80
N LYS A 380 -2.98 -9.15 -24.40
CA LYS A 380 -4.10 -8.27 -24.77
C LYS A 380 -5.30 -8.59 -23.90
N GLY A 381 -6.19 -7.63 -23.71
CA GLY A 381 -7.45 -7.85 -23.00
C GLY A 381 -8.32 -6.61 -22.88
N PRO A 382 -9.65 -6.76 -22.77
CA PRO A 382 -10.58 -5.63 -22.82
C PRO A 382 -10.56 -4.82 -21.53
N ASN A 383 -10.44 -5.48 -20.38
CA ASN A 383 -10.55 -4.87 -19.07
C ASN A 383 -9.25 -5.01 -18.27
N GLU A 384 -8.88 -3.98 -17.51
CA GLU A 384 -7.71 -3.99 -16.63
C GLU A 384 -7.73 -5.18 -15.64
N HIS A 385 -8.89 -5.50 -15.05
CA HIS A 385 -9.01 -6.64 -14.13
C HIS A 385 -8.82 -8.00 -14.82
N THR A 386 -9.22 -8.15 -16.09
CA THR A 386 -8.94 -9.38 -16.86
C THR A 386 -7.46 -9.48 -17.22
N ILE A 387 -6.83 -8.36 -17.58
CA ILE A 387 -5.38 -8.29 -17.84
C ILE A 387 -4.60 -8.65 -16.58
N ALA A 388 -4.98 -8.14 -15.41
CA ALA A 388 -4.35 -8.44 -14.14
C ALA A 388 -4.42 -9.95 -13.82
N GLN A 389 -5.59 -10.57 -13.96
CA GLN A 389 -5.76 -12.02 -13.77
C GLN A 389 -4.89 -12.84 -14.73
N ILE A 390 -4.85 -12.48 -16.02
CA ILE A 390 -4.01 -13.15 -17.04
C ILE A 390 -2.52 -12.97 -16.73
N LYS A 391 -2.11 -11.78 -16.29
CA LYS A 391 -0.73 -11.46 -15.91
C LYS A 391 -0.26 -12.25 -14.70
N ASP A 392 -1.09 -12.34 -13.67
CA ASP A 392 -0.80 -13.12 -12.46
C ASP A 392 -0.70 -14.62 -12.83
N ALA A 393 -1.64 -15.14 -13.63
CA ALA A 393 -1.58 -16.52 -14.13
C ALA A 393 -0.33 -16.82 -15.00
N ILE A 394 0.10 -15.89 -15.85
CA ILE A 394 1.32 -16.04 -16.65
C ILE A 394 2.57 -16.02 -15.76
N ARG A 395 2.66 -15.13 -14.76
CA ARG A 395 3.78 -15.10 -13.79
C ARG A 395 3.96 -16.45 -13.11
N ASP A 396 2.86 -17.06 -12.70
CA ASP A 396 2.89 -18.33 -11.98
C ASP A 396 3.18 -19.51 -12.93
N GLY A 397 2.58 -19.53 -14.13
CA GLY A 397 2.88 -20.54 -15.15
C GLY A 397 4.35 -20.52 -15.61
N VAL A 398 4.92 -19.33 -15.81
CA VAL A 398 6.36 -19.13 -16.09
C VAL A 398 7.22 -19.69 -14.96
N ARG A 399 6.84 -19.45 -13.70
CA ARG A 399 7.54 -20.00 -12.53
C ARG A 399 7.40 -21.51 -12.41
N ALA A 400 6.23 -22.08 -12.70
CA ALA A 400 5.99 -23.52 -12.69
C ALA A 400 6.87 -24.25 -13.72
N VAL A 401 6.95 -23.74 -14.97
CA VAL A 401 7.85 -24.30 -16.00
C VAL A 401 9.32 -24.18 -15.55
N ASN A 402 9.72 -23.02 -15.02
CA ASN A 402 11.09 -22.82 -14.53
C ASN A 402 11.47 -23.79 -13.39
N ASN A 403 10.56 -23.99 -12.43
CA ASN A 403 10.79 -24.94 -11.33
C ASN A 403 11.00 -26.36 -11.85
N ALA A 404 10.27 -26.79 -12.88
CA ALA A 404 10.45 -28.11 -13.48
C ALA A 404 11.85 -28.26 -14.10
N VAL A 405 12.32 -27.24 -14.83
CA VAL A 405 13.66 -27.21 -15.42
C VAL A 405 14.76 -27.20 -14.35
N GLU A 406 14.61 -26.41 -13.28
CA GLU A 406 15.58 -26.33 -12.17
C GLU A 406 15.64 -27.63 -11.35
N ASP A 407 14.49 -28.23 -11.03
CA ASP A 407 14.41 -29.46 -10.23
C ASP A 407 14.80 -30.73 -11.02
N LYS A 408 14.85 -30.65 -12.35
CA LYS A 408 15.04 -31.79 -13.28
C LYS A 408 14.06 -32.94 -13.02
N GLY A 409 12.80 -32.62 -12.74
CA GLY A 409 11.77 -33.63 -12.56
C GLY A 409 10.47 -33.09 -11.98
N VAL A 410 9.43 -33.90 -12.13
CA VAL A 410 8.04 -33.56 -11.86
C VAL A 410 7.40 -34.62 -10.96
N VAL A 411 6.21 -34.33 -10.44
CA VAL A 411 5.45 -35.22 -9.56
C VAL A 411 4.04 -35.36 -10.15
N PRO A 412 3.45 -36.58 -10.22
CA PRO A 412 2.07 -36.75 -10.67
C PRO A 412 1.11 -35.91 -9.82
N GLY A 413 0.27 -35.13 -10.50
CA GLY A 413 -0.66 -34.19 -9.90
C GLY A 413 -1.97 -34.85 -9.46
N ALA A 414 -3.09 -34.14 -9.63
CA ALA A 414 -4.46 -34.63 -9.32
C ALA A 414 -4.61 -35.26 -7.90
N ALA A 415 -3.83 -34.77 -6.94
CA ALA A 415 -3.72 -35.25 -5.54
C ALA A 415 -3.16 -36.68 -5.35
N ALA A 416 -2.54 -37.29 -6.37
CA ALA A 416 -1.98 -38.63 -6.28
C ALA A 416 -0.82 -38.74 -5.27
N PHE A 417 0.02 -37.70 -5.18
CA PHE A 417 1.06 -37.62 -4.16
C PHE A 417 0.47 -37.67 -2.73
N GLU A 418 -0.56 -36.86 -2.45
CA GLU A 418 -1.18 -36.76 -1.12
C GLU A 418 -1.82 -38.09 -0.68
N LEU A 419 -2.43 -38.83 -1.61
CA LEU A 419 -3.00 -40.16 -1.36
C LEU A 419 -1.91 -41.21 -1.10
N THR A 420 -0.87 -41.23 -1.93
CA THR A 420 0.27 -42.16 -1.75
C THR A 420 1.01 -41.91 -0.43
N ALA A 421 1.18 -40.64 -0.05
CA ALA A 421 1.77 -40.23 1.22
C ALA A 421 0.90 -40.61 2.42
N HIS A 422 -0.44 -40.50 2.33
CA HIS A 422 -1.36 -40.96 3.36
C HIS A 422 -1.20 -42.47 3.65
N GLU A 423 -1.12 -43.29 2.61
CA GLU A 423 -0.92 -44.73 2.77
C GLU A 423 0.44 -45.10 3.35
N ALA A 424 1.51 -44.48 2.84
CA ALA A 424 2.86 -44.69 3.34
C ALA A 424 2.96 -44.33 4.82
N LEU A 425 2.35 -43.22 5.26
CA LEU A 425 2.31 -42.81 6.66
C LEU A 425 1.46 -43.74 7.53
N ASN A 426 0.38 -44.29 7.01
CA ASN A 426 -0.42 -45.30 7.71
C ASN A 426 0.37 -46.61 7.93
N LYS A 427 1.19 -47.02 6.95
CA LYS A 427 2.14 -48.14 7.08
C LYS A 427 3.25 -47.79 8.10
N PHE A 428 3.82 -46.58 8.03
CA PHE A 428 4.86 -46.08 8.94
C PHE A 428 4.39 -45.93 10.41
N LYS A 429 3.11 -45.63 10.66
CA LYS A 429 2.50 -45.58 12.00
C LYS A 429 2.72 -46.87 12.81
N GLY A 430 2.93 -48.01 12.14
CA GLY A 430 3.29 -49.27 12.77
C GLY A 430 4.63 -49.22 13.52
N THR A 431 5.66 -48.62 12.90
CA THR A 431 7.07 -48.67 13.32
C THR A 431 7.43 -47.65 14.40
N VAL A 432 6.80 -46.47 14.37
CA VAL A 432 6.97 -45.40 15.36
C VAL A 432 6.66 -45.91 16.77
N LYS A 433 7.31 -45.39 17.83
CA LYS A 433 7.07 -45.84 19.21
C LYS A 433 6.34 -44.79 20.05
N GLY A 434 5.56 -45.25 21.03
CA GLY A 434 4.88 -44.39 22.00
C GLY A 434 3.74 -43.53 21.44
N ARG A 435 3.44 -42.42 22.13
CA ARG A 435 2.28 -41.55 21.82
C ARG A 435 2.45 -40.70 20.56
N ALA A 436 3.67 -40.56 20.03
CA ALA A 436 3.93 -39.84 18.78
C ALA A 436 3.19 -40.42 17.56
N LYS A 437 2.78 -41.71 17.62
CA LYS A 437 1.88 -42.36 16.64
C LYS A 437 0.60 -41.55 16.35
N LEU A 438 0.07 -40.84 17.35
CA LEU A 438 -1.15 -40.02 17.20
C LEU A 438 -0.88 -38.76 16.38
N GLY A 439 0.31 -38.16 16.49
CA GLY A 439 0.74 -37.05 15.64
C GLY A 439 0.94 -37.49 14.19
N VAL A 440 1.55 -38.66 13.97
CA VAL A 440 1.70 -39.24 12.62
C VAL A 440 0.33 -39.52 11.97
N GLN A 441 -0.62 -40.05 12.74
CA GLN A 441 -2.00 -40.24 12.26
C GLN A 441 -2.66 -38.90 11.91
N ALA A 442 -2.61 -37.91 12.82
CA ALA A 442 -3.19 -36.59 12.58
C ALA A 442 -2.61 -35.90 11.32
N PHE A 443 -1.32 -36.12 11.04
CA PHE A 443 -0.66 -35.64 9.82
C PHE A 443 -1.14 -36.38 8.57
N SER A 444 -1.20 -37.72 8.63
CA SER A 444 -1.72 -38.57 7.56
C SER A 444 -3.16 -38.19 7.18
N ASP A 445 -4.04 -38.02 8.17
CA ASP A 445 -5.45 -37.65 7.97
C ASP A 445 -5.62 -36.23 7.40
N ALA A 446 -4.66 -35.33 7.65
CA ALA A 446 -4.65 -33.96 7.16
C ALA A 446 -4.20 -33.82 5.69
N LEU A 447 -3.32 -34.71 5.18
CA LEU A 447 -2.90 -34.70 3.76
C LEU A 447 -4.09 -34.86 2.81
N LEU A 448 -5.09 -35.65 3.23
CA LEU A 448 -6.34 -35.84 2.50
C LEU A 448 -7.17 -34.56 2.33
N VAL A 449 -6.78 -33.40 2.89
CA VAL A 449 -7.48 -32.12 2.65
C VAL A 449 -7.51 -31.75 1.16
N ILE A 450 -6.41 -31.97 0.44
CA ILE A 450 -6.29 -31.57 -0.98
C ILE A 450 -7.29 -32.35 -1.85
N PRO A 451 -7.30 -33.71 -1.85
CA PRO A 451 -8.29 -34.47 -2.62
C PRO A 451 -9.73 -34.18 -2.16
N LYS A 452 -9.98 -34.04 -0.84
CA LYS A 452 -11.30 -33.69 -0.30
C LYS A 452 -11.85 -32.38 -0.90
N VAL A 453 -11.01 -31.35 -0.94
CA VAL A 453 -11.39 -30.02 -1.44
C VAL A 453 -11.54 -30.02 -2.96
N LEU A 454 -10.73 -30.80 -3.69
CA LEU A 454 -10.85 -30.92 -5.14
C LEU A 454 -12.16 -31.60 -5.56
N ALA A 455 -12.56 -32.69 -4.90
CA ALA A 455 -13.85 -33.34 -5.13
C ALA A 455 -15.02 -32.41 -4.79
N GLU A 456 -14.98 -31.75 -3.63
CA GLU A 456 -16.04 -30.82 -3.19
C GLU A 456 -16.20 -29.60 -4.11
N ASN A 457 -15.10 -28.98 -4.54
CA ASN A 457 -15.13 -27.87 -5.52
C ASN A 457 -15.60 -28.31 -6.90
N SER A 458 -15.57 -29.62 -7.20
CA SER A 458 -16.08 -30.19 -8.45
C SER A 458 -17.56 -30.59 -8.36
N GLY A 459 -18.16 -30.55 -7.17
CA GLY A 459 -19.55 -30.95 -6.92
C GLY A 459 -19.77 -32.47 -6.81
N LEU A 460 -18.68 -33.24 -6.63
CA LEU A 460 -18.69 -34.69 -6.49
C LEU A 460 -18.86 -35.09 -5.01
N ASP A 461 -19.33 -36.31 -4.73
CA ASP A 461 -19.31 -36.79 -3.35
C ASP A 461 -17.87 -37.05 -2.87
N VAL A 462 -17.54 -36.48 -1.73
CA VAL A 462 -16.18 -36.48 -1.19
C VAL A 462 -15.79 -37.84 -0.59
N GLN A 463 -16.73 -38.65 -0.12
CA GLN A 463 -16.41 -39.98 0.43
C GLN A 463 -16.30 -41.01 -0.69
N ASP A 464 -17.26 -41.06 -1.60
CA ASP A 464 -17.31 -42.07 -2.66
C ASP A 464 -16.07 -41.97 -3.58
N THR A 465 -15.72 -40.76 -4.02
CA THR A 465 -14.51 -40.51 -4.83
C THR A 465 -13.21 -40.90 -4.09
N LEU A 466 -13.09 -40.60 -2.79
CA LEU A 466 -11.89 -40.97 -2.03
C LEU A 466 -11.74 -42.47 -1.87
N ILE A 467 -12.84 -43.18 -1.61
CA ILE A 467 -12.83 -44.65 -1.48
C ILE A 467 -12.43 -45.27 -2.81
N ALA A 468 -13.04 -44.85 -3.93
CA ALA A 468 -12.70 -45.36 -5.26
C ALA A 468 -11.21 -45.18 -5.61
N VAL A 469 -10.63 -43.99 -5.34
CA VAL A 469 -9.20 -43.75 -5.63
C VAL A 469 -8.27 -44.46 -4.63
N GLN A 470 -8.68 -44.64 -3.37
CA GLN A 470 -7.91 -45.44 -2.40
C GLN A 470 -7.89 -46.93 -2.76
N GLU A 471 -9.03 -47.50 -3.18
CA GLU A 471 -9.11 -48.88 -3.64
C GLU A 471 -8.26 -49.10 -4.89
N GLU A 472 -8.35 -48.22 -5.89
CA GLU A 472 -7.55 -48.34 -7.11
C GLU A 472 -6.04 -48.13 -6.87
N HIS A 473 -5.66 -47.24 -5.95
CA HIS A 473 -4.26 -47.08 -5.53
C HIS A 473 -3.71 -48.33 -4.83
N GLN A 474 -4.51 -49.00 -4.00
CA GLN A 474 -4.12 -50.26 -3.34
C GLN A 474 -4.01 -51.43 -4.31
N ASN A 475 -4.89 -51.48 -5.32
CA ASN A 475 -4.89 -52.53 -6.35
C ASN A 475 -3.73 -52.37 -7.34
N SER A 476 -3.49 -51.15 -7.83
CA SER A 476 -2.48 -50.85 -8.85
C SER A 476 -1.07 -50.66 -8.29
N GLY A 477 -0.94 -50.15 -7.06
CA GLY A 477 0.33 -49.71 -6.49
C GLY A 477 0.97 -48.49 -7.18
N MET A 478 0.29 -47.89 -8.17
CA MET A 478 0.74 -46.72 -8.91
C MET A 478 0.14 -45.43 -8.32
N PRO A 479 0.74 -44.25 -8.49
CA PRO A 479 0.15 -42.99 -8.02
C PRO A 479 -1.12 -42.65 -8.82
N VAL A 480 -2.30 -42.91 -8.23
CA VAL A 480 -3.62 -42.62 -8.80
C VAL A 480 -4.16 -41.29 -8.27
N GLY A 481 -4.70 -40.46 -9.16
CA GLY A 481 -5.34 -39.18 -8.84
C GLY A 481 -6.85 -39.19 -9.11
N ILE A 482 -7.49 -38.05 -8.85
CA ILE A 482 -8.95 -37.86 -9.01
C ILE A 482 -9.25 -37.09 -10.30
N ASP A 483 -10.12 -37.63 -11.16
CA ASP A 483 -10.70 -36.84 -12.24
C ASP A 483 -11.79 -35.90 -11.70
N LEU A 484 -11.71 -34.64 -12.09
CA LEU A 484 -12.61 -33.57 -11.67
C LEU A 484 -13.88 -33.46 -12.53
N PHE A 485 -14.01 -34.27 -13.59
CA PHE A 485 -15.20 -34.35 -14.43
C PHE A 485 -16.10 -35.55 -14.09
N SER A 486 -15.53 -36.76 -14.04
CA SER A 486 -16.24 -38.00 -13.71
C SER A 486 -16.27 -38.29 -12.21
N GLY A 487 -15.20 -37.96 -11.47
CA GLY A 487 -14.96 -38.45 -10.11
C GLY A 487 -14.34 -39.84 -10.04
N GLU A 488 -13.99 -40.44 -11.17
CA GLU A 488 -13.33 -41.74 -11.23
C GLU A 488 -11.82 -41.63 -10.95
N PRO A 489 -11.16 -42.72 -10.48
CA PRO A 489 -9.71 -42.80 -10.39
C PRO A 489 -9.06 -42.71 -11.78
N MET A 490 -7.99 -41.90 -11.88
CA MET A 490 -7.21 -41.72 -13.11
C MET A 490 -5.70 -41.73 -12.85
N LEU A 491 -4.91 -42.16 -13.82
CA LEU A 491 -3.44 -42.06 -13.76
C LEU A 491 -2.99 -40.67 -14.24
N PRO A 492 -2.44 -39.79 -13.37
CA PRO A 492 -2.13 -38.41 -13.74
C PRO A 492 -1.07 -38.28 -14.84
N GLU A 493 -0.19 -39.27 -14.95
CA GLU A 493 0.88 -39.31 -15.95
C GLU A 493 0.33 -39.41 -17.38
N GLN A 494 -0.75 -40.16 -17.59
CA GLN A 494 -1.38 -40.39 -18.90
C GLN A 494 -2.16 -39.15 -19.38
N GLU A 495 -2.85 -38.47 -18.46
CA GLU A 495 -3.57 -37.21 -18.72
C GLU A 495 -2.65 -35.98 -18.72
N GLY A 496 -1.35 -36.15 -18.46
CA GLY A 496 -0.37 -35.07 -18.42
C GLY A 496 -0.59 -34.05 -17.29
N ILE A 497 -1.15 -34.47 -16.15
CA ILE A 497 -1.36 -33.59 -14.99
C ILE A 497 -0.16 -33.69 -14.05
N TRP A 498 0.67 -32.64 -14.04
CA TRP A 498 1.96 -32.61 -13.35
C TRP A 498 2.08 -31.45 -12.36
N ASP A 499 2.50 -31.75 -11.13
CA ASP A 499 2.87 -30.79 -10.09
C ASP A 499 4.41 -30.66 -9.99
N ASN A 500 4.90 -29.49 -9.57
CA ASN A 500 6.34 -29.30 -9.34
C ASN A 500 6.83 -29.92 -8.03
N TYR A 501 7.97 -30.59 -8.08
CA TYR A 501 8.64 -31.19 -6.92
C TYR A 501 8.95 -30.14 -5.83
N ARG A 502 9.57 -29.00 -6.16
CA ARG A 502 9.88 -27.93 -5.18
C ARG A 502 8.65 -27.35 -4.51
N VAL A 503 7.53 -27.23 -5.22
CA VAL A 503 6.26 -26.75 -4.66
C VAL A 503 5.82 -27.69 -3.54
N LYS A 504 5.66 -29.00 -3.82
CA LYS A 504 5.25 -30.02 -2.84
C LYS A 504 6.23 -30.11 -1.66
N ARG A 505 7.54 -30.12 -1.92
CA ARG A 505 8.58 -30.21 -0.90
C ARG A 505 8.52 -29.05 0.09
N GLN A 506 8.46 -27.82 -0.42
CA GLN A 506 8.42 -26.62 0.42
C GLN A 506 7.08 -26.49 1.15
N PHE A 507 5.98 -26.83 0.48
CA PHE A 507 4.63 -26.91 1.05
C PHE A 507 4.57 -27.75 2.32
N ILE A 508 5.02 -29.01 2.26
CA ILE A 508 5.03 -29.94 3.41
C ILE A 508 5.90 -29.36 4.54
N HIS A 509 7.12 -28.92 4.21
CA HIS A 509 8.06 -28.45 5.22
C HIS A 509 7.53 -27.20 5.97
N LEU A 510 7.07 -26.20 5.22
CA LEU A 510 6.61 -24.92 5.75
C LEU A 510 5.34 -25.08 6.59
N ALA A 511 4.37 -25.86 6.11
CA ALA A 511 3.13 -26.13 6.82
C ALA A 511 3.38 -26.86 8.15
N THR A 512 4.25 -27.88 8.14
CA THR A 512 4.60 -28.65 9.34
C THR A 512 5.25 -27.76 10.40
N THR A 513 6.28 -27.00 10.01
CA THR A 513 7.02 -26.15 10.94
C THR A 513 6.12 -25.05 11.54
N LEU A 514 5.26 -24.43 10.74
CA LEU A 514 4.36 -23.39 11.22
C LEU A 514 3.24 -23.95 12.12
N ALA A 515 2.62 -25.08 11.74
CA ALA A 515 1.61 -25.72 12.58
C ALA A 515 2.20 -26.18 13.93
N SER A 516 3.40 -26.77 13.93
CA SER A 516 4.14 -27.13 15.15
C SER A 516 4.43 -25.93 16.03
N GLN A 517 4.82 -24.77 15.46
CA GLN A 517 5.00 -23.54 16.22
C GLN A 517 3.67 -23.04 16.83
N LEU A 518 2.57 -23.02 16.07
CA LEU A 518 1.27 -22.57 16.54
C LEU A 518 0.65 -23.46 17.64
N LEU A 519 0.93 -24.77 17.62
CA LEU A 519 0.54 -25.72 18.68
C LEU A 519 1.35 -25.56 19.97
N LEU A 520 2.52 -24.93 19.91
CA LEU A 520 3.38 -24.70 21.07
C LEU A 520 3.16 -23.32 21.71
N VAL A 521 2.27 -22.49 21.17
CA VAL A 521 1.84 -21.23 21.80
C VAL A 521 0.89 -21.54 22.96
N ASP A 522 1.28 -21.16 24.17
CA ASP A 522 0.43 -21.21 25.36
C ASP A 522 -0.26 -19.87 25.66
N GLU A 523 0.43 -18.74 25.65
CA GLU A 523 -0.22 -17.45 25.95
C GLU A 523 -0.11 -16.44 24.80
N VAL A 524 -1.25 -15.91 24.36
CA VAL A 524 -1.30 -14.78 23.42
C VAL A 524 -1.53 -13.51 24.25
N MET A 525 -0.51 -12.65 24.30
CA MET A 525 -0.55 -11.38 25.03
C MET A 525 -0.53 -10.19 24.08
N ARG A 526 -1.44 -9.24 24.33
CA ARG A 526 -1.42 -7.92 23.71
C ARG A 526 -0.98 -6.89 24.75
N ALA A 527 0.31 -6.61 24.77
CA ALA A 527 0.91 -5.61 25.65
C ALA A 527 1.74 -4.61 24.83
N GLY A 528 1.49 -3.32 25.03
CA GLY A 528 2.19 -2.25 24.35
C GLY A 528 1.61 -0.88 24.72
N LYS A 529 2.44 0.16 24.64
CA LYS A 529 1.99 1.53 24.89
C LYS A 529 1.20 1.98 23.65
N GLN A 530 -0.13 2.05 23.75
CA GLN A 530 -0.93 2.70 22.70
C GLN A 530 -0.40 4.14 22.52
N MET A 531 0.04 4.46 21.31
CA MET A 531 0.45 5.81 20.94
C MET A 531 -0.80 6.69 20.85
N GLY A 532 -1.19 7.29 21.97
CA GLY A 532 -2.09 8.45 22.02
C GLY A 532 -3.51 8.23 21.48
N GLY A 533 -4.17 7.11 21.78
CA GLY A 533 -5.61 6.96 21.58
C GLY A 533 -6.40 7.59 22.74
N GLY A 534 -7.07 8.71 22.51
CA GLY A 534 -7.97 9.31 23.52
C GLY A 534 -9.18 8.40 23.78
N VAL A 535 -9.49 8.17 25.07
CA VAL A 535 -10.64 7.34 25.47
C VAL A 535 -11.94 7.98 25.00
N VAL A 536 -12.65 7.30 24.10
CA VAL A 536 -14.05 7.57 23.80
C VAL A 536 -14.89 6.78 24.80
N GLU A 537 -15.60 7.46 25.70
CA GLU A 537 -16.57 6.79 26.58
C GLU A 537 -17.75 6.29 25.73
N ALA A 538 -17.84 4.98 25.54
CA ALA A 538 -19.04 4.34 25.04
C ALA A 538 -20.13 4.41 26.13
N VAL A 539 -21.25 5.09 25.83
CA VAL A 539 -22.42 5.17 26.72
C VAL A 539 -23.14 3.81 26.69
N GLY A 540 -22.68 2.90 27.55
CA GLY A 540 -23.36 1.63 27.81
C GLY A 540 -24.60 1.85 28.68
N ILE A 541 -25.78 1.58 28.12
CA ILE A 541 -27.05 1.51 28.87
C ILE A 541 -26.92 0.38 29.89
N ARG A 542 -26.96 0.71 31.19
CA ARG A 542 -27.00 -0.29 32.26
C ARG A 542 -28.43 -0.71 32.55
N SER A 543 -28.75 -1.98 32.28
CA SER A 543 -29.87 -2.66 32.92
C SER A 543 -29.59 -2.85 34.42
N SER A 544 -30.62 -2.67 35.23
CA SER A 544 -30.61 -2.83 36.69
C SER A 544 -30.55 -4.31 37.13
N ALA A 545 -29.73 -4.63 38.13
CA ALA A 545 -30.18 -5.37 39.33
C ALA A 545 -29.07 -5.61 40.38
N CYS A 546 -29.54 -5.73 41.63
CA CYS A 546 -28.90 -6.30 42.83
C CYS A 546 -27.88 -5.46 43.63
N ASN A 547 -28.25 -5.24 44.90
CA ASN A 547 -27.45 -4.64 45.97
C ASN A 547 -26.82 -5.73 46.84
N THR A 548 -25.72 -5.42 47.51
CA THR A 548 -25.68 -5.34 48.99
C THR A 548 -24.37 -4.72 49.46
N ALA A 549 -24.35 -4.21 50.69
CA ALA A 549 -23.33 -3.26 51.16
C ALA A 549 -22.60 -3.75 52.41
N THR A 550 -21.40 -3.22 52.64
CA THR A 550 -21.03 -2.69 53.97
C THR A 550 -19.89 -1.68 53.83
N ALA A 551 -19.78 -0.76 54.80
CA ALA A 551 -18.89 0.39 54.75
C ALA A 551 -18.02 0.47 56.02
N LEU A 552 -16.93 1.22 55.98
CA LEU A 552 -16.39 1.93 57.15
C LEU A 552 -15.47 3.09 56.73
N ALA A 553 -15.40 4.14 57.55
CA ALA A 553 -14.71 5.40 57.25
C ALA A 553 -14.15 6.04 58.53
N CYS A 554 -13.06 6.83 58.44
CA CYS A 554 -12.87 8.11 59.18
C CYS A 554 -11.51 8.83 58.94
N LYS A 555 -11.60 10.14 58.62
CA LYS A 555 -10.91 11.32 59.22
C LYS A 555 -9.37 11.48 59.20
N ASP A 556 -8.89 12.47 58.42
CA ASP A 556 -8.37 13.81 58.82
C ASP A 556 -7.93 14.02 60.31
N THR A 557 -6.91 14.82 60.71
CA THR A 557 -6.20 15.99 60.09
C THR A 557 -4.93 16.42 60.87
N ALA A 558 -3.97 17.12 60.20
CA ALA A 558 -3.10 18.24 60.69
C ALA A 558 -2.13 18.04 61.92
N SER A 559 -1.07 18.84 62.21
CA SER A 559 -0.11 19.71 61.46
C SER A 559 0.99 20.22 62.45
N VAL A 560 2.02 21.00 62.00
CA VAL A 560 2.53 22.29 62.61
C VAL A 560 4.08 22.54 62.54
N ARG A 561 4.48 23.66 61.85
CA ARG A 561 5.65 24.61 61.99
C ARG A 561 7.11 24.07 61.92
N SER A 562 8.16 24.85 61.60
CA SER A 562 8.50 26.29 61.78
C SER A 562 9.54 26.81 60.72
N ILE A 563 10.28 27.94 60.87
CA ILE A 563 9.94 29.38 60.62
C ILE A 563 11.25 30.17 60.28
N ALA A 564 11.16 31.30 59.54
CA ALA A 564 12.13 32.45 59.44
C ALA A 564 13.51 32.26 58.72
N VAL A 565 14.29 33.29 58.27
CA VAL A 565 14.15 34.73 57.87
C VAL A 565 15.47 35.18 57.15
N GLY A 566 15.46 36.15 56.21
CA GLY A 566 16.50 37.23 56.20
C GLY A 566 17.41 37.52 54.97
N HIS A 567 17.17 38.67 54.31
CA HIS A 567 18.10 39.74 53.84
C HIS A 567 19.42 39.48 53.02
N GLY A 568 19.74 40.39 52.06
CA GLY A 568 21.15 40.78 51.82
C GLY A 568 21.70 41.25 50.44
N HIS A 569 21.22 42.37 49.87
CA HIS A 569 21.97 43.44 49.15
C HIS A 569 23.11 43.23 48.08
N ALA A 570 23.14 44.19 47.13
CA ALA A 570 24.29 44.85 46.45
C ALA A 570 24.67 44.56 44.96
N ARG A 571 24.81 45.68 44.22
CA ARG A 571 25.41 45.93 42.87
C ARG A 571 26.84 46.53 43.08
N PRO A 572 27.75 46.88 42.09
CA PRO A 572 27.42 47.52 40.78
C PRO A 572 28.46 47.52 39.60
N LYS A 573 28.15 48.32 38.55
CA LYS A 573 29.03 48.99 37.52
C LYS A 573 29.73 48.16 36.42
N GLN A 574 30.16 48.72 35.26
CA GLN A 574 29.56 49.70 34.32
C GLN A 574 30.45 49.83 33.03
N GLY A 575 29.84 50.08 31.85
CA GLY A 575 30.51 50.53 30.60
C GLY A 575 31.10 49.41 29.71
N GLY A 576 31.11 49.51 28.37
CA GLY A 576 30.53 50.50 27.45
C GLY A 576 30.95 50.23 25.98
N GLY A 577 30.18 50.67 24.97
CA GLY A 577 30.57 50.60 23.54
C GLY A 577 29.47 50.15 22.57
N ARG A 578 29.11 50.99 21.59
CA ARG A 578 28.13 50.71 20.52
C ARG A 578 28.82 50.16 19.26
N MET A 579 28.13 49.34 18.45
CA MET A 579 27.51 49.75 17.17
C MET A 579 26.87 48.58 16.40
N SER A 580 26.17 48.92 15.31
CA SER A 580 25.08 48.16 14.68
C SER A 580 25.44 47.48 13.36
N PHE A 581 24.42 46.80 12.81
CA PHE A 581 24.22 46.30 11.43
C PHE A 581 24.33 44.78 11.18
N GLY A 582 23.19 44.22 10.79
CA GLY A 582 23.03 43.55 9.50
C GLY A 582 23.81 42.27 9.26
N LYS A 583 23.23 41.13 9.66
CA LYS A 583 23.59 39.81 9.09
C LYS A 583 22.38 39.16 8.44
N THR A 584 22.25 39.35 7.14
CA THR A 584 21.50 38.46 6.27
C THR A 584 22.21 37.10 6.25
N ASN A 585 21.48 36.03 6.59
CA ASN A 585 21.97 34.66 6.54
C ASN A 585 20.88 33.78 5.91
N TYR A 586 21.02 33.46 4.63
CA TYR A 586 20.47 32.21 4.11
C TYR A 586 21.48 31.10 4.42
N ARG A 587 21.01 30.02 5.05
CA ARG A 587 21.77 28.76 5.20
C ARG A 587 20.92 27.60 4.73
N ALA A 588 21.55 26.69 3.99
CA ALA A 588 20.96 25.42 3.60
C ALA A 588 20.80 24.48 4.81
N GLY A 589 19.81 23.59 4.74
CA GLY A 589 19.53 22.57 5.76
C GLY A 589 18.05 22.19 5.70
N GLY A 590 17.75 20.99 5.19
CA GLY A 590 16.37 20.62 4.86
C GLY A 590 15.56 20.13 6.07
N THR A 591 14.29 20.53 6.09
CA THR A 591 13.15 19.73 6.60
C THR A 591 11.87 20.26 5.96
N ARG A 592 10.86 19.39 5.77
CA ARG A 592 9.50 19.83 5.40
C ARG A 592 9.03 20.90 6.39
N GLY A 593 8.56 22.03 5.88
CA GLY A 593 8.38 23.28 6.64
C GLY A 593 7.64 23.10 7.97
N GLY A 594 8.38 23.25 9.07
CA GLY A 594 7.82 23.37 10.41
C GLY A 594 7.34 24.80 10.68
N ALA A 595 6.35 24.93 11.57
CA ALA A 595 5.67 26.19 11.88
C ALA A 595 6.58 27.31 12.46
N ASP A 596 7.81 26.98 12.88
CA ASP A 596 8.73 27.91 13.54
C ASP A 596 9.53 28.83 12.59
N GLN A 597 9.45 28.62 11.28
CA GLN A 597 10.21 29.40 10.27
C GLN A 597 9.36 30.41 9.48
N PHE A 598 8.05 30.50 9.75
CA PHE A 598 7.13 31.36 9.00
C PHE A 598 6.60 32.52 9.87
N LYS A 599 6.78 33.77 9.43
CA LYS A 599 6.21 34.96 10.07
C LYS A 599 5.26 35.68 9.12
N TRP A 600 4.09 36.07 9.63
CA TRP A 600 3.07 36.80 8.86
C TRP A 600 3.51 38.19 8.38
N GLU A 601 4.52 38.78 8.99
CA GLU A 601 5.07 40.08 8.58
C GLU A 601 5.83 40.00 7.24
N ASP A 602 6.48 38.86 6.95
CA ASP A 602 7.28 38.68 5.73
C ASP A 602 6.37 38.59 4.48
N VAL A 603 5.20 37.95 4.61
CA VAL A 603 4.16 37.84 3.56
C VAL A 603 3.64 39.20 3.10
N LYS A 604 3.65 40.21 3.99
CA LYS A 604 3.15 41.56 3.68
C LYS A 604 3.97 42.26 2.59
N ASN A 605 5.24 41.89 2.45
CA ASN A 605 6.19 42.49 1.50
C ASN A 605 6.47 41.58 0.28
N ASP A 606 5.81 40.42 0.18
CA ASP A 606 5.99 39.48 -0.92
C ASP A 606 5.33 39.98 -2.22
N LYS A 607 6.04 39.85 -3.35
CA LYS A 607 5.51 40.09 -4.70
C LYS A 607 4.34 39.16 -5.02
N TYR A 608 4.37 37.91 -4.59
CA TYR A 608 3.36 36.88 -4.87
C TYR A 608 2.39 36.62 -3.71
N ARG A 609 2.24 37.59 -2.79
CA ARG A 609 1.37 37.53 -1.60
C ARG A 609 -0.08 37.04 -1.85
N GLU A 610 -0.57 37.19 -3.08
CA GLU A 610 -1.93 36.77 -3.47
C GLU A 610 -2.12 35.25 -3.61
N ASN A 611 -1.03 34.48 -3.67
CA ASN A 611 -1.04 33.01 -3.79
C ASN A 611 -1.07 32.28 -2.43
N TYR A 612 -0.98 33.00 -1.30
CA TYR A 612 -1.02 32.40 0.03
C TYR A 612 -2.46 32.02 0.43
N LEU A 613 -2.68 30.71 0.65
CA LEU A 613 -3.95 30.14 1.07
C LEU A 613 -4.09 30.16 2.61
N GLY A 614 -4.86 31.11 3.15
CA GLY A 614 -5.18 31.12 4.58
C GLY A 614 -6.06 32.30 5.03
N HIS A 615 -6.93 32.06 6.01
CA HIS A 615 -7.69 33.12 6.68
C HIS A 615 -6.95 33.58 7.95
N SER A 616 -6.15 34.64 7.85
CA SER A 616 -5.49 35.27 9.01
C SER A 616 -5.96 36.72 9.19
N VAL A 617 -6.22 37.10 10.44
CA VAL A 617 -6.55 38.48 10.84
C VAL A 617 -5.30 39.37 10.87
N GLN A 618 -4.11 38.78 10.94
CA GLN A 618 -2.83 39.51 11.03
C GLN A 618 -2.25 39.91 9.66
N ALA A 619 -2.77 39.36 8.55
CA ALA A 619 -2.38 39.71 7.18
C ALA A 619 -3.64 39.75 6.27
N PRO A 620 -4.35 40.89 6.18
CA PRO A 620 -5.63 41.00 5.48
C PRO A 620 -5.47 41.24 3.97
N VAL A 621 -4.61 40.46 3.30
CA VAL A 621 -4.16 40.69 1.91
C VAL A 621 -4.14 39.42 1.04
N GLY A 622 -5.12 38.54 1.20
CA GLY A 622 -5.36 37.41 0.30
C GLY A 622 -6.42 37.68 -0.78
N ARG A 623 -6.32 37.01 -1.94
CA ARG A 623 -7.27 37.15 -3.07
C ARG A 623 -8.75 36.92 -2.67
N TRP A 624 -8.98 36.05 -1.69
CA TRP A 624 -10.29 35.69 -1.12
C TRP A 624 -10.88 36.70 -0.11
N GLN A 625 -10.10 37.69 0.34
CA GLN A 625 -10.52 38.71 1.30
C GLN A 625 -10.93 40.04 0.64
N LYS A 626 -10.65 40.21 -0.66
CA LYS A 626 -10.95 41.42 -1.42
C LYS A 626 -12.48 41.65 -1.42
N GLY A 627 -12.93 42.74 -0.79
CA GLY A 627 -14.36 43.09 -0.69
C GLY A 627 -15.11 42.56 0.55
N LYS A 628 -14.45 41.94 1.53
CA LYS A 628 -15.09 41.48 2.78
C LYS A 628 -14.59 42.24 4.01
N ASP A 629 -15.50 42.80 4.80
CA ASP A 629 -15.14 43.53 6.02
C ASP A 629 -14.80 42.57 7.17
N LEU A 630 -13.50 42.29 7.32
CA LEU A 630 -12.94 41.45 8.38
C LEU A 630 -13.20 41.96 9.81
N THR A 631 -13.72 43.19 9.97
CA THR A 631 -14.06 43.77 11.28
C THR A 631 -15.55 43.70 11.62
N TRP A 632 -16.37 42.97 10.84
CA TRP A 632 -17.83 42.88 11.04
C TRP A 632 -18.24 42.53 12.49
N TYR A 633 -17.50 41.63 13.15
CA TYR A 633 -17.76 41.24 14.53
C TYR A 633 -17.50 42.37 15.53
N ALA A 634 -16.72 43.41 15.21
CA ALA A 634 -16.43 44.54 16.11
C ALA A 634 -17.51 45.64 16.08
N LYS A 635 -18.36 45.70 15.03
CA LYS A 635 -19.29 46.81 14.77
C LYS A 635 -20.72 46.60 15.29
N ALA A 636 -21.10 45.38 15.66
CA ALA A 636 -22.48 45.04 16.03
C ALA A 636 -22.79 45.21 17.54
N ASN A 637 -23.89 45.89 17.85
CA ASN A 637 -24.37 46.05 19.23
C ASN A 637 -24.84 44.72 19.84
N LYS A 638 -24.85 44.67 21.18
CA LYS A 638 -25.11 43.44 21.94
C LYS A 638 -26.52 42.85 21.75
N SER A 639 -27.49 43.67 21.32
CA SER A 639 -28.84 43.26 20.91
C SER A 639 -28.82 42.57 19.55
N GLN A 640 -28.27 43.23 18.52
CA GLN A 640 -28.16 42.71 17.15
C GLN A 640 -27.43 41.37 17.09
N ARG A 641 -26.37 41.20 17.89
CA ARG A 641 -25.66 39.91 18.07
C ARG A 641 -26.52 38.80 18.67
N ALA A 642 -27.53 39.12 19.48
CA ALA A 642 -28.43 38.11 20.05
C ALA A 642 -29.46 37.65 19.00
N GLU A 643 -29.99 38.57 18.19
CA GLU A 643 -30.93 38.26 17.11
C GLU A 643 -30.25 37.45 16.00
N ALA A 644 -29.08 37.87 15.52
CA ALA A 644 -28.31 37.14 14.50
C ALA A 644 -27.91 35.72 14.96
N LEU A 645 -27.54 35.56 16.24
CA LEU A 645 -27.18 34.24 16.79
C LEU A 645 -28.42 33.38 17.08
N GLN A 646 -29.61 33.97 17.20
CA GLN A 646 -30.88 33.22 17.26
C GLN A 646 -31.31 32.76 15.87
N SER A 647 -31.22 33.61 14.84
CA SER A 647 -31.58 33.23 13.46
C SER A 647 -30.65 32.15 12.91
N GLU A 648 -29.33 32.22 13.14
CA GLU A 648 -28.39 31.14 12.78
C GLU A 648 -28.77 29.80 13.45
N LEU A 649 -29.19 29.82 14.71
CA LEU A 649 -29.58 28.62 15.47
C LEU A 649 -30.90 28.02 14.99
N GLU A 650 -31.82 28.85 14.50
CA GLU A 650 -33.09 28.40 13.92
C GLU A 650 -32.87 27.83 12.50
N LEU A 651 -32.00 28.45 11.70
CA LEU A 651 -31.64 27.97 10.36
C LEU A 651 -30.84 26.66 10.40
N ALA A 652 -29.97 26.48 11.40
CA ALA A 652 -29.28 25.21 11.64
C ALA A 652 -30.26 24.08 12.01
N LYS A 653 -31.23 24.36 12.91
CA LYS A 653 -32.26 23.39 13.28
C LYS A 653 -33.17 22.99 12.13
N GLN A 654 -33.54 23.94 11.26
CA GLN A 654 -34.33 23.62 10.07
C GLN A 654 -33.55 22.69 9.12
N ARG A 655 -32.22 22.85 8.98
CA ARG A 655 -31.41 21.88 8.20
C ARG A 655 -31.38 20.49 8.82
N ASP A 656 -31.24 20.38 10.14
CA ASP A 656 -31.28 19.09 10.83
C ASP A 656 -32.67 18.42 10.69
N GLU A 657 -33.77 19.19 10.80
CA GLU A 657 -35.13 18.69 10.56
C GLU A 657 -35.37 18.30 9.08
N ASP A 658 -34.91 19.11 8.12
CA ASP A 658 -35.02 18.81 6.68
C ASP A 658 -34.27 17.51 6.31
N LEU A 659 -33.03 17.33 6.78
CA LEU A 659 -32.25 16.10 6.59
C LEU A 659 -32.90 14.88 7.24
N MET A 660 -33.52 15.06 8.41
CA MET A 660 -34.24 13.99 9.09
C MET A 660 -35.54 13.61 8.36
N ASN A 661 -36.24 14.58 7.77
CA ASN A 661 -37.42 14.35 6.94
C ASN A 661 -37.08 13.68 5.60
N GLU A 662 -35.96 14.07 4.97
CA GLU A 662 -35.44 13.43 3.75
C GLU A 662 -35.07 11.95 4.00
N ALA A 663 -34.39 11.66 5.12
CA ALA A 663 -34.11 10.29 5.55
C ALA A 663 -35.37 9.46 5.90
N LEU A 664 -36.51 10.11 6.16
CA LEU A 664 -37.81 9.50 6.41
C LEU A 664 -38.75 9.53 5.20
N GLY A 665 -38.30 10.02 4.04
CA GLY A 665 -39.08 10.07 2.79
C GLY A 665 -40.21 11.10 2.76
N ILE A 666 -40.19 12.11 3.63
CA ILE A 666 -41.21 13.18 3.71
C ILE A 666 -40.67 14.45 3.04
N ALA A 667 -41.42 15.00 2.07
CA ALA A 667 -40.98 16.16 1.31
C ALA A 667 -40.79 17.43 2.18
N PRO A 668 -39.65 18.15 2.07
CA PRO A 668 -39.35 19.31 2.91
C PRO A 668 -40.21 20.54 2.57
N LYS A 669 -40.43 21.41 3.55
CA LYS A 669 -41.21 22.65 3.39
C LYS A 669 -40.38 23.75 2.73
N LYS A 670 -40.99 24.55 1.84
CA LYS A 670 -40.29 25.68 1.18
C LYS A 670 -39.75 26.69 2.20
N ARG A 671 -38.45 27.01 2.06
CA ARG A 671 -37.77 28.03 2.87
C ARG A 671 -38.37 29.43 2.69
N ARG A 672 -38.25 30.24 3.73
CA ARG A 672 -38.36 31.71 3.66
C ARG A 672 -36.99 32.30 3.99
N GLU A 673 -36.28 32.77 2.97
CA GLU A 673 -35.05 33.54 3.16
C GLU A 673 -35.39 35.04 3.19
N PRO A 674 -34.87 35.82 4.15
CA PRO A 674 -35.05 37.27 4.15
C PRO A 674 -34.13 37.90 3.09
N VAL A 675 -34.71 38.42 2.02
CA VAL A 675 -33.96 39.15 0.98
C VAL A 675 -33.61 40.54 1.51
N GLU A 676 -32.32 40.87 1.61
CA GLU A 676 -31.87 42.24 1.90
C GLU A 676 -32.23 43.16 0.72
N ALA A 677 -32.77 44.35 1.03
CA ALA A 677 -33.17 45.31 0.01
C ALA A 677 -31.94 46.00 -0.61
N LEU A 678 -31.87 45.99 -1.95
CA LEU A 678 -30.81 46.65 -2.72
C LEU A 678 -30.74 48.16 -2.44
N SER A 679 -29.53 48.71 -2.47
CA SER A 679 -29.33 50.15 -2.25
C SER A 679 -29.81 50.98 -3.45
N SER A 680 -30.14 52.26 -3.19
CA SER A 680 -30.57 53.20 -4.24
C SER A 680 -29.49 53.51 -5.29
N PHE A 681 -28.23 53.17 -5.01
CA PHE A 681 -27.11 53.24 -5.96
C PHE A 681 -27.13 52.04 -6.92
N GLU A 682 -27.21 50.81 -6.39
CA GLU A 682 -27.31 49.57 -7.17
C GLU A 682 -28.57 49.55 -8.05
N MET A 683 -29.68 50.10 -7.55
CA MET A 683 -30.92 50.27 -8.32
C MET A 683 -30.73 51.20 -9.54
N LYS A 684 -29.94 52.28 -9.40
CA LYS A 684 -29.61 53.21 -10.50
C LYS A 684 -28.63 52.61 -11.50
N GLU A 685 -27.70 51.79 -11.03
CA GLU A 685 -26.71 51.13 -11.88
C GLU A 685 -27.34 50.01 -12.73
N LEU A 686 -28.30 49.26 -12.16
CA LEU A 686 -29.12 48.30 -12.91
C LEU A 686 -30.03 48.96 -13.96
N LEU A 687 -30.66 50.09 -13.63
CA LEU A 687 -31.45 50.86 -14.60
C LEU A 687 -30.59 51.36 -15.77
N LYS A 688 -29.41 51.91 -15.50
CA LYS A 688 -28.44 52.30 -16.55
C LYS A 688 -28.00 51.12 -17.43
N ARG A 689 -27.91 49.92 -16.87
CA ARG A 689 -27.47 48.72 -17.60
C ARG A 689 -28.56 48.13 -18.50
N GLY A 690 -29.82 48.49 -18.28
CA GLY A 690 -30.97 48.07 -19.11
C GLY A 690 -31.27 48.97 -20.31
N GLU A 691 -30.66 50.16 -20.40
CA GLU A 691 -30.88 51.12 -21.49
C GLU A 691 -29.81 51.07 -22.60
N ALA A 692 -28.71 50.33 -22.40
CA ALA A 692 -27.52 50.37 -23.25
C ALA A 692 -27.33 49.17 -24.21
N GLU A 693 -28.32 48.27 -24.32
CA GLU A 693 -28.35 47.19 -25.33
C GLU A 693 -29.70 47.22 -26.09
N ARG A 694 -29.89 48.30 -26.86
CA ARG A 694 -30.83 48.35 -27.97
C ARG A 694 -30.12 48.91 -29.20
N ASP A 695 -29.43 48.03 -29.92
CA ASP A 695 -29.22 48.15 -31.36
C ASP A 695 -28.94 46.75 -31.94
N GLY A 696 -29.53 46.47 -33.11
CA GLY A 696 -29.91 45.12 -33.53
C GLY A 696 -28.82 44.10 -33.88
N LEU A 697 -29.20 42.82 -33.77
CA LEU A 697 -29.20 41.83 -34.86
C LEU A 697 -29.79 40.50 -34.35
N ASP A 698 -30.55 39.80 -35.18
CA ASP A 698 -31.20 38.52 -34.84
C ASP A 698 -30.19 37.37 -34.70
N VAL A 699 -30.26 36.63 -33.58
CA VAL A 699 -29.65 35.29 -33.42
C VAL A 699 -30.64 34.39 -32.68
N GLU A 700 -30.70 33.13 -33.10
CA GLU A 700 -31.81 32.21 -32.83
C GLU A 700 -32.03 31.83 -31.36
N ARG A 701 -33.30 31.65 -31.00
CA ARG A 701 -33.77 31.16 -29.70
C ARG A 701 -33.50 29.66 -29.58
N VAL A 702 -32.41 29.27 -28.91
CA VAL A 702 -32.18 27.87 -28.51
C VAL A 702 -32.99 27.55 -27.25
N GLU A 703 -34.04 26.74 -27.41
CA GLU A 703 -34.87 26.25 -26.31
C GLU A 703 -34.18 25.07 -25.60
N GLY A 704 -33.84 25.24 -24.32
CA GLY A 704 -33.28 24.18 -23.48
C GLY A 704 -34.35 23.18 -23.05
N LEU A 705 -34.06 21.87 -23.18
CA LEU A 705 -34.99 20.80 -22.86
C LEU A 705 -35.48 20.85 -21.40
N GLY A 706 -36.79 20.95 -21.21
CA GLY A 706 -37.41 20.83 -19.88
C GLY A 706 -38.90 21.16 -19.86
N ALA A 707 -39.75 20.13 -19.91
CA ALA A 707 -41.22 20.15 -19.83
C ALA A 707 -41.96 20.81 -21.02
N ALA A 708 -42.48 19.95 -21.91
CA ALA A 708 -43.56 20.31 -22.83
C ALA A 708 -44.86 20.59 -22.05
N PRO A 709 -45.75 21.50 -22.53
CA PRO A 709 -47.06 21.69 -21.93
C PRO A 709 -47.96 20.47 -22.19
N VAL A 710 -48.69 20.04 -21.16
CA VAL A 710 -49.80 19.09 -21.31
C VAL A 710 -51.07 19.89 -21.52
N GLU A 711 -51.74 19.68 -22.65
CA GLU A 711 -53.09 20.20 -22.88
C GLU A 711 -54.10 19.34 -22.11
N ALA A 712 -54.90 19.99 -21.27
CA ALA A 712 -56.05 19.40 -20.61
C ALA A 712 -57.23 20.39 -20.74
N GLU A 713 -58.41 19.87 -21.06
CA GLU A 713 -59.55 20.68 -21.47
C GLU A 713 -60.01 21.67 -20.40
N GLY A 714 -60.34 22.91 -20.82
CA GLY A 714 -61.05 23.90 -19.99
C GLY A 714 -60.23 25.07 -19.43
N PHE A 715 -58.94 25.22 -19.75
CA PHE A 715 -58.13 26.37 -19.31
C PHE A 715 -57.26 26.98 -20.42
N GLU A 716 -57.75 28.02 -21.09
CA GLU A 716 -56.93 28.84 -21.98
C GLU A 716 -55.99 29.74 -21.18
N THR A 717 -54.71 29.39 -21.10
CA THR A 717 -53.70 30.32 -20.57
C THR A 717 -53.32 31.34 -21.64
N GLY A 718 -53.81 32.57 -21.49
CA GLY A 718 -53.41 33.71 -22.32
C GLY A 718 -51.89 34.00 -22.29
N PRO A 719 -51.40 34.91 -23.16
CA PRO A 719 -49.97 35.10 -23.39
C PRO A 719 -49.19 35.40 -22.10
N LYS A 720 -48.09 34.68 -21.91
CA LYS A 720 -47.28 34.69 -20.67
C LYS A 720 -46.62 36.05 -20.44
N ARG A 721 -47.26 36.92 -19.66
CA ARG A 721 -46.69 38.20 -19.20
C ARG A 721 -45.40 37.99 -18.41
N THR A 722 -44.43 38.89 -18.59
CA THR A 722 -43.13 38.85 -17.91
C THR A 722 -43.26 39.10 -16.40
N LEU A 723 -42.25 38.71 -15.64
CA LEU A 723 -42.22 38.93 -14.19
C LEU A 723 -42.28 40.44 -13.84
N ALA A 724 -41.63 41.28 -14.65
CA ALA A 724 -41.56 42.72 -14.47
C ALA A 724 -42.91 43.42 -14.64
N GLU A 725 -43.75 42.96 -15.58
CA GLU A 725 -45.11 43.51 -15.78
C GLU A 725 -46.01 43.18 -14.58
N ARG A 726 -45.97 41.94 -14.09
CA ARG A 726 -46.75 41.52 -12.91
C ARG A 726 -46.35 42.29 -11.65
N TYR A 727 -45.06 42.57 -11.47
CA TYR A 727 -44.56 43.36 -10.34
C TYR A 727 -45.04 44.82 -10.36
N ARG A 728 -45.20 45.44 -11.54
CA ARG A 728 -45.77 46.80 -11.64
C ARG A 728 -47.24 46.83 -11.21
N ASP A 729 -48.04 45.88 -11.67
CA ASP A 729 -49.46 45.81 -11.30
C ASP A 729 -49.65 45.48 -9.80
N GLN A 730 -48.77 44.67 -9.20
CA GLN A 730 -48.75 44.45 -7.74
C GLN A 730 -48.37 45.70 -6.95
N LEU A 731 -47.39 46.47 -7.41
CA LEU A 731 -47.02 47.75 -6.80
C LEU A 731 -48.13 48.81 -6.92
N ALA A 732 -48.91 48.77 -8.01
CA ALA A 732 -50.02 49.69 -8.23
C ALA A 732 -51.31 49.31 -7.46
N SER A 733 -51.58 48.02 -7.27
CA SER A 733 -52.84 47.53 -6.67
C SER A 733 -52.74 47.12 -5.19
N GLY A 734 -51.52 46.94 -4.66
CA GLY A 734 -51.26 46.75 -3.22
C GLY A 734 -51.81 45.46 -2.59
N LYS A 735 -52.30 44.51 -3.39
CA LYS A 735 -52.80 43.20 -2.92
C LYS A 735 -51.88 42.07 -3.39
N ALA A 736 -51.64 41.11 -2.49
CA ALA A 736 -50.91 39.89 -2.81
C ALA A 736 -51.75 38.98 -3.73
N ASP A 737 -51.08 38.27 -4.63
CA ASP A 737 -51.72 37.35 -5.58
C ASP A 737 -52.13 36.05 -4.86
N THR A 738 -53.42 35.76 -4.82
CA THR A 738 -54.01 34.63 -4.06
C THR A 738 -54.39 33.44 -4.95
N THR A 739 -53.69 33.26 -6.08
CA THR A 739 -53.99 32.21 -7.07
C THR A 739 -53.80 30.77 -6.61
N TYR A 740 -53.19 30.53 -5.43
CA TYR A 740 -53.00 29.19 -4.86
C TYR A 740 -53.31 29.14 -3.35
N ALA A 741 -54.57 28.88 -3.01
CA ALA A 741 -54.99 28.45 -1.68
C ALA A 741 -56.14 27.44 -1.79
N LEU A 742 -56.07 26.35 -1.01
CA LEU A 742 -57.16 25.37 -0.83
C LEU A 742 -57.75 25.48 0.59
N PRO A 743 -59.02 25.07 0.82
CA PRO A 743 -59.78 25.50 2.00
C PRO A 743 -59.69 24.55 3.20
N GLY A 744 -59.62 25.13 4.41
CA GLY A 744 -59.73 24.42 5.70
C GLY A 744 -58.40 24.24 6.45
N THR A 745 -58.32 24.32 7.78
CA THR A 745 -59.33 24.64 8.82
C THR A 745 -58.72 25.36 10.05
N ILE A 746 -59.40 26.44 10.45
CA ILE A 746 -59.63 27.05 11.78
C ILE A 746 -58.74 26.67 13.00
N ASN A 747 -58.29 27.71 13.72
CA ASN A 747 -57.69 27.68 15.07
C ASN A 747 -58.72 27.48 16.20
N THR A 748 -58.32 26.83 17.31
CA THR A 748 -58.91 27.07 18.64
C THR A 748 -57.85 27.20 19.75
N GLN A 749 -58.10 28.15 20.63
CA GLN A 749 -57.13 28.84 21.49
C GLN A 749 -56.81 28.11 22.80
N MET A 750 -55.54 28.20 23.24
CA MET A 750 -55.20 28.39 24.65
C MET A 750 -54.34 29.65 24.78
N THR A 751 -54.51 30.42 25.86
CA THR A 751 -53.90 31.74 26.02
C THR A 751 -52.40 31.66 26.36
N GLU A 752 -51.56 32.27 25.53
CA GLU A 752 -50.09 32.25 25.69
C GLU A 752 -49.56 32.85 27.01
N SER A 753 -50.35 33.69 27.69
CA SER A 753 -49.93 34.46 28.87
C SER A 753 -49.48 33.57 30.03
N GLU A 754 -50.25 32.53 30.33
CA GLU A 754 -50.01 31.65 31.49
C GLU A 754 -48.82 30.71 31.23
N ALA A 755 -48.73 30.14 30.02
CA ALA A 755 -47.59 29.34 29.60
C ALA A 755 -46.27 30.14 29.58
N LYS A 756 -46.32 31.43 29.21
CA LYS A 756 -45.16 32.34 29.24
C LYS A 756 -44.70 32.66 30.67
N ALA A 757 -45.60 32.72 31.65
CA ALA A 757 -45.25 32.93 33.06
C ALA A 757 -44.48 31.73 33.64
N ALA A 758 -45.03 30.52 33.53
CA ALA A 758 -44.39 29.29 34.03
C ALA A 758 -43.00 29.04 33.42
N ARG A 759 -42.85 29.23 32.09
CA ARG A 759 -41.54 29.14 31.41
C ARG A 759 -40.51 30.16 31.93
N LYS A 760 -40.95 31.33 32.42
CA LYS A 760 -40.05 32.40 32.88
C LYS A 760 -39.44 32.09 34.25
N GLU A 761 -40.19 31.44 35.15
CA GLU A 761 -39.66 30.95 36.43
C GLU A 761 -38.68 29.78 36.26
N ALA A 762 -39.07 28.74 35.52
CA ALA A 762 -38.21 27.59 35.25
C ALA A 762 -36.85 28.03 34.64
N ARG A 763 -36.89 29.01 33.73
CA ARG A 763 -35.68 29.58 33.09
C ARG A 763 -34.86 30.49 34.01
N LYS A 764 -35.42 31.01 35.11
CA LYS A 764 -34.65 31.69 36.19
C LYS A 764 -33.94 30.66 37.08
N ALA A 765 -34.62 29.59 37.49
CA ALA A 765 -34.06 28.53 38.32
C ALA A 765 -32.86 27.84 37.64
N ASP A 766 -33.01 27.41 36.38
CA ASP A 766 -31.92 26.78 35.60
C ASP A 766 -30.72 27.73 35.39
N LYS A 767 -30.96 29.03 35.18
CA LYS A 767 -29.89 30.03 35.11
C LYS A 767 -29.14 30.19 36.43
N ALA A 768 -29.81 30.07 37.59
CA ALA A 768 -29.15 30.11 38.90
C ALA A 768 -28.26 28.87 39.10
N ALA A 769 -28.78 27.67 38.84
CA ALA A 769 -28.03 26.42 38.93
C ALA A 769 -26.78 26.39 38.03
N LYS A 770 -26.92 26.81 36.76
CA LYS A 770 -25.79 26.93 35.81
C LYS A 770 -24.74 27.95 36.26
N LYS A 771 -25.14 29.01 36.97
CA LYS A 771 -24.20 30.02 37.52
C LYS A 771 -23.40 29.47 38.70
N LEU A 772 -24.00 28.58 39.52
CA LEU A 772 -23.32 27.87 40.61
C LEU A 772 -22.27 26.89 40.07
N LYS A 773 -22.67 25.95 39.17
CA LYS A 773 -21.75 25.01 38.50
C LYS A 773 -20.59 25.71 37.78
N LYS A 774 -20.82 26.89 37.21
CA LYS A 774 -19.77 27.70 36.55
C LYS A 774 -18.79 28.35 37.55
N LYS A 775 -19.21 28.65 38.79
CA LYS A 775 -18.33 29.08 39.88
C LYS A 775 -17.45 27.92 40.37
N GLU A 776 -18.03 26.73 40.51
CA GLU A 776 -17.30 25.51 40.93
C GLU A 776 -16.24 25.09 39.91
N ARG A 777 -16.60 24.93 38.62
CA ARG A 777 -15.61 24.65 37.55
C ARG A 777 -14.51 25.71 37.46
N LYS A 778 -14.76 26.97 37.86
CA LYS A 778 -13.72 28.01 37.96
C LYS A 778 -12.80 27.84 39.18
N LYS A 779 -13.32 27.41 40.34
CA LYS A 779 -12.49 27.04 41.49
C LYS A 779 -11.61 25.83 41.15
N GLU A 780 -12.20 24.79 40.57
CA GLU A 780 -11.50 23.55 40.18
C GLU A 780 -10.39 23.81 39.15
N LYS A 781 -10.67 24.59 38.08
CA LYS A 781 -9.62 24.99 37.12
C LYS A 781 -8.51 25.85 37.74
N LYS A 782 -8.79 26.61 38.81
CA LYS A 782 -7.79 27.41 39.53
C LYS A 782 -6.95 26.55 40.48
N ALA A 783 -7.51 25.46 41.02
CA ALA A 783 -6.77 24.45 41.77
C ALA A 783 -5.85 23.63 40.85
N LYS A 784 -6.37 23.11 39.73
CA LYS A 784 -5.59 22.32 38.76
C LYS A 784 -4.41 23.10 38.16
N ARG A 785 -4.54 24.41 37.93
CA ARG A 785 -3.41 25.25 37.50
C ARG A 785 -2.34 25.40 38.58
N ARG A 786 -2.70 25.55 39.85
CA ARG A 786 -1.72 25.61 40.94
C ARG A 786 -0.93 24.31 41.07
N HIS A 787 -1.60 23.17 40.91
CA HIS A 787 -0.95 21.87 40.96
C HIS A 787 -0.02 21.63 39.76
N SER A 788 -0.37 22.08 38.55
CA SER A 788 0.55 22.00 37.39
C SER A 788 1.76 22.93 37.55
N ASP A 789 1.54 24.14 38.08
CA ASP A 789 2.62 25.10 38.30
C ASP A 789 3.60 24.61 39.39
N GLU A 790 3.13 23.80 40.37
CA GLU A 790 3.98 23.13 41.38
C GLU A 790 4.74 21.91 40.81
N GLU A 791 4.10 21.06 39.99
CA GLU A 791 4.75 19.90 39.36
C GLU A 791 5.86 20.29 38.36
N ASP A 792 5.67 21.38 37.61
CA ASP A 792 6.68 21.88 36.66
C ASP A 792 7.94 22.43 37.36
N ASP A 793 7.80 23.03 38.55
CA ASP A 793 8.93 23.59 39.31
C ASP A 793 9.73 22.49 40.04
N ASP A 794 9.08 21.44 40.54
CA ASP A 794 9.75 20.27 41.12
C ASP A 794 10.50 19.46 40.05
N ASN A 795 9.95 19.33 38.83
CA ASN A 795 10.68 18.69 37.72
C ASN A 795 11.95 19.45 37.33
N ARG A 796 11.91 20.80 37.34
CA ARG A 796 13.10 21.63 37.09
C ARG A 796 14.19 21.44 38.14
N ARG A 797 13.80 21.38 39.42
CA ARG A 797 14.73 21.08 40.54
C ARG A 797 15.36 19.70 40.41
N ARG A 798 14.57 18.68 40.00
CA ARG A 798 15.06 17.30 39.78
C ARG A 798 15.99 17.16 38.58
N SER A 799 15.88 18.04 37.58
CA SER A 799 16.83 18.13 36.46
C SER A 799 18.18 18.68 36.95
N HIS A 800 18.18 19.82 37.64
CA HIS A 800 19.40 20.51 38.05
C HIS A 800 20.30 19.65 38.95
N TYR A 801 19.70 18.89 39.88
CA TYR A 801 20.44 17.97 40.77
C TYR A 801 21.16 16.84 40.01
N LYS A 802 20.61 16.37 38.89
CA LYS A 802 21.21 15.29 38.07
C LYS A 802 22.35 15.78 37.18
N ASP A 803 22.36 17.06 36.82
CA ASP A 803 23.43 17.64 36.02
C ASP A 803 24.65 18.02 36.89
N GLU A 804 24.45 18.46 38.13
CA GLU A 804 25.55 18.66 39.09
C GLU A 804 26.23 17.33 39.47
N GLU A 805 25.47 16.25 39.70
CA GLU A 805 26.03 14.94 40.01
C GLU A 805 26.85 14.33 38.85
N ARG A 806 26.57 14.74 37.61
CA ARG A 806 27.34 14.38 36.42
C ARG A 806 28.62 15.20 36.25
N GLN A 807 28.62 16.47 36.64
CA GLN A 807 29.83 17.32 36.59
C GLN A 807 30.82 17.00 37.73
N ALA A 808 30.35 16.51 38.88
CA ALA A 808 31.21 16.13 40.00
C ALA A 808 32.09 14.89 39.74
N ARG A 809 31.71 14.01 38.81
CA ARG A 809 32.40 12.73 38.54
C ARG A 809 33.53 12.81 37.49
N SER A 810 33.83 13.98 36.95
CA SER A 810 34.74 14.14 35.78
C SER A 810 36.02 14.96 36.03
N ARG A 811 36.43 15.16 37.30
CA ARG A 811 37.67 15.88 37.65
C ARG A 811 38.57 15.10 38.62
N SER A 812 39.67 14.57 38.10
CA SER A 812 40.78 13.96 38.84
C SER A 812 41.76 15.01 39.39
N PRO A 813 42.26 14.92 40.64
CA PRO A 813 43.27 15.85 41.18
C PRO A 813 44.71 15.48 40.78
N SER A 814 45.52 16.47 40.45
CA SER A 814 46.98 16.35 40.28
C SER A 814 47.75 16.89 41.49
N LEU A 815 48.92 16.28 41.77
CA LEU A 815 49.78 16.53 42.94
C LEU A 815 50.57 17.86 42.88
N PRO A 816 50.95 18.41 44.05
CA PRO A 816 52.22 19.13 44.21
C PRO A 816 53.17 18.49 45.26
N ARG A 817 54.47 18.80 45.16
CA ARG A 817 55.59 18.22 45.93
C ARG A 817 55.84 18.89 47.30
N ARG A 818 56.19 18.07 48.31
CA ARG A 818 57.17 18.23 49.43
C ARG A 818 56.96 17.02 50.39
N GLY A 819 57.88 16.51 51.19
CA GLY A 819 59.29 16.85 51.43
C GLY A 819 59.69 16.63 52.90
N ARG A 820 60.41 15.53 53.18
CA ARG A 820 61.12 15.13 54.44
C ARG A 820 60.34 14.52 55.63
N ASP A 821 61.11 13.70 56.37
CA ASP A 821 61.08 13.21 57.76
C ASP A 821 59.88 12.31 58.19
N ALA A 822 60.12 11.01 58.48
CA ALA A 822 60.45 10.41 59.78
C ALA A 822 59.20 10.25 60.68
N THR A 823 58.81 9.08 61.22
CA THR A 823 59.59 8.12 62.03
C THR A 823 58.89 6.75 62.22
N GLU A 824 59.70 5.70 62.44
CA GLU A 824 59.50 4.56 63.38
C GLU A 824 58.36 3.51 63.32
N ARG A 825 58.75 2.31 63.84
CA ARG A 825 57.96 1.17 64.39
C ARG A 825 57.27 0.23 63.38
N SER A 826 57.91 -0.90 62.99
CA SER A 826 58.12 -2.17 63.74
C SER A 826 56.94 -3.15 63.62
N HIS A 827 57.07 -4.47 63.44
CA HIS A 827 58.25 -5.36 63.48
C HIS A 827 57.90 -6.75 62.89
N ARG A 828 58.84 -7.40 62.16
CA ARG A 828 58.97 -8.87 61.94
C ARG A 828 57.83 -9.55 61.12
N TYR A 829 58.05 -10.59 60.32
CA TYR A 829 59.14 -11.58 60.27
C TYR A 829 59.63 -11.92 58.83
N ARG A 830 60.92 -12.29 58.74
CA ARG A 830 61.57 -13.10 57.68
C ARG A 830 61.25 -14.61 57.91
N SER A 831 61.64 -15.63 57.15
CA SER A 831 61.95 -15.95 55.73
C SER A 831 62.23 -17.49 55.71
N ARG A 832 62.51 -18.25 54.64
CA ARG A 832 62.88 -18.01 53.24
C ARG A 832 62.69 -19.35 52.46
N SER A 833 62.53 -19.29 51.14
CA SER A 833 62.99 -20.31 50.16
C SER A 833 62.80 -21.82 50.43
N ARG A 834 61.97 -22.47 49.59
CA ARG A 834 62.36 -23.62 48.73
C ARG A 834 61.33 -23.75 47.58
N SER A 835 61.81 -24.09 46.38
CA SER A 835 61.05 -24.27 45.14
C SER A 835 61.14 -25.75 44.70
N PRO A 836 60.60 -26.20 43.54
CA PRO A 836 59.33 -25.87 42.86
C PRO A 836 58.52 -27.15 42.47
N ALA A 837 57.26 -26.99 42.01
CA ALA A 837 56.61 -27.92 41.07
C ALA A 837 55.39 -27.28 40.36
N ASP A 838 55.27 -27.51 39.05
CA ASP A 838 54.10 -27.62 38.15
C ASP A 838 52.75 -26.94 38.51
N ARG A 839 51.97 -26.35 37.59
CA ARG A 839 52.07 -26.20 36.12
C ARG A 839 51.19 -25.03 35.67
N HIS A 840 51.62 -24.24 34.68
CA HIS A 840 50.77 -23.25 34.00
C HIS A 840 50.09 -23.85 32.76
N ARG A 841 48.82 -23.51 32.54
CA ARG A 841 48.27 -23.26 31.18
C ARG A 841 47.38 -22.01 31.18
N ARG A 842 47.72 -21.08 30.30
CA ARG A 842 46.90 -19.96 29.82
C ARG A 842 46.80 -20.08 28.29
N SER A 843 46.02 -19.17 27.71
CA SER A 843 46.05 -18.67 26.31
C SER A 843 45.16 -19.34 25.26
N SER A 844 44.02 -18.69 25.01
CA SER A 844 43.53 -18.27 23.68
C SER A 844 44.59 -17.43 22.93
N PRO A 845 44.51 -17.15 21.60
CA PRO A 845 43.28 -16.95 20.82
C PRO A 845 43.25 -17.45 19.34
N SER A 846 42.08 -17.28 18.72
CA SER A 846 41.80 -17.27 17.27
C SER A 846 42.02 -15.85 16.67
N PRO A 847 41.87 -15.55 15.36
CA PRO A 847 41.32 -16.38 14.26
C PRO A 847 42.08 -16.35 12.91
N SER A 848 41.65 -17.20 11.97
CA SER A 848 41.56 -17.02 10.49
C SER A 848 41.73 -18.36 9.76
N SER A 849 41.03 -18.56 8.65
CA SER A 849 41.00 -19.81 7.88
C SER A 849 40.70 -19.56 6.41
N PRO A 850 41.55 -20.02 5.47
CA PRO A 850 41.22 -20.09 4.05
C PRO A 850 41.09 -21.53 3.52
N SER A 851 40.16 -21.69 2.56
CA SER A 851 40.17 -22.62 1.40
C SER A 851 40.91 -23.97 1.48
N LEU A 852 40.16 -25.05 1.25
CA LEU A 852 40.68 -26.32 0.71
C LEU A 852 40.17 -26.51 -0.72
N ILE A 853 41.10 -26.79 -1.64
CA ILE A 853 40.84 -27.30 -3.00
C ILE A 853 41.30 -28.76 -3.00
N PHE A 854 40.48 -29.65 -3.57
CA PHE A 854 40.86 -31.05 -3.80
C PHE A 854 41.24 -31.24 -5.27
N SER A 855 42.38 -31.87 -5.50
CA SER A 855 42.90 -32.21 -6.84
C SER A 855 42.53 -33.63 -7.24
N ILE A 856 42.33 -33.84 -8.54
CA ILE A 856 42.38 -35.11 -9.26
C ILE A 856 43.34 -34.87 -10.46
N PRO A 857 44.18 -35.85 -10.85
CA PRO A 857 45.24 -35.67 -11.85
C PRO A 857 44.76 -35.28 -13.25
#